data_AF-A0A0Q6R3N1-F1
#
_entry.id   AF-A0A0Q6R3N1-F1
#
_cell.length_a   1.000
_cell.length_b   1.000
_cell.length_c   1.000
_cell.angle_alpha   90.00
_cell.angle_beta   90.00
_cell.angle_gamma   90.00
#
_symmetry.space_group_name_H-M   'P 1'
#
loop_
_entity.id
_entity.type
_entity.pdbx_description
1 polymer ?
#
loop_
_entity_poly.entity_id
_entity_poly.type
_entity_poly.pdbx_seq_one_letter_code
_entity_poly.pdbx_strand_id
1 'polypeptide(L)'
;MATSPSRPALQLFEQAFSQPSQREGYAGLATYLREGKSIFPLVEQGVRGLMQTYELTEDDAKAFLEQANALAIYVRRQFIEHTLFRDPATAPGPQSGLLSMVEGPSFQRLFNVDFDALSPPDALESCYSPVAYLIDLLVWIRDKIEQQGTGSKLTLDSRRTDLKALSIDFNAVYQAVSAVDIIVPVLETFITSHGAETLNVEEALLTARYPNGLPYFQHWVSLDYVARHNGMTVGDIANRVDLAFPYFLRPDVLNVDAARARLLASRLGPYQRLILTEAAATEVLAFYQRHFGILDTTGTDGYRDVPVFCERTKLDSRQLEALLSIRGFAPVRSDNVPPVTGTPNIWPGSVYINATASDATPVDIEFATTVHRLKNAPVGPIDRMNRKLRLDQWLGLPPEQTDALLAAAIKAELPANTTYAITDGGVQALGLFQTLRERYGCTAEEFAAFIHEVSFYGRGDSPSLFDRVFNAQGGYRDPLKLDNGLFDLLPAAGTSELTVNRLCGGLGIDLLTYSFLTQAVYMASSGTANKLPRSVAVVSGFYRLVRLSRLLGITPIEGVLLLTVLGGESWVRALAGVPKIQAHTATHANVLVVIEGLHTCVSWCREHDIEVRWLVQQVSEPAESQKETVAELQLFEQVRNLLSGALFTSTELLMAGVPALPAGASWLDLLSILVDAEGLVIVKPLEADYPGHAREELLRAVTDGLGERYAAERDAIVEIMLGVLLRAKAAQLSVVKECLAVHTGLASEQVIPVLTWASGQVDRFLRQVLARPELEVAMGRTGRVYEGDAFLLQLAQVRRRSEIVLKLQLSAEVLQDYLDYGNREWITQPDPLAVSFNTFYYLATLAHAFTLSERPQAQLLDYLREAARLPKIIEPGAPPKLSAHAWALATQAAAARLAVFFGWSIQDVLECAQSISQPLIRTLQQLDLLLRIRTLSARCGMDARTLLLIGRLPSSANTLAEKTAYQVAAEKALLSLSETSGPVLAQASDEPAQTVKITCELLGNNEAIAGKREEKVTYKVTVTNMQNLPMSGVFVHWQTTLGTIVESATSPEGVANVDFIPGGIQGEETPLFWLDLGEKLPAPELAVIADADSYAFRTELSSEVPAYDVPAGFEVELYAVMEDNYFNRGIDSPVNWSSRVAAGSSGEAVIRAGAVTNQEGLARAFVSSSTGGSFIFKVLSTSSSTGLDFERITFLPGLPAA
;
A
#
# COMPACT_ATOMS: atom_id res chain seq x y z
N MET A 1 47.86 58.00 -52.67
CA MET A 1 49.08 58.38 -53.43
C MET A 1 49.18 57.50 -54.66
N ALA A 2 48.86 58.06 -55.81
CA ALA A 2 49.06 57.45 -57.12
C ALA A 2 50.25 58.15 -57.78
N THR A 3 51.36 57.43 -57.97
CA THR A 3 52.48 57.60 -58.94
C THR A 3 53.83 57.08 -58.37
N SER A 4 53.95 55.77 -58.20
CA SER A 4 55.27 55.09 -58.09
C SER A 4 55.21 53.78 -58.89
N PRO A 5 56.09 53.57 -59.89
CA PRO A 5 55.98 52.44 -60.83
C PRO A 5 56.43 51.09 -60.25
N SER A 6 56.85 51.05 -58.98
CA SER A 6 57.25 49.81 -58.28
C SER A 6 56.50 49.68 -56.96
N ARG A 7 55.99 48.47 -56.68
CA ARG A 7 55.25 48.16 -55.44
C ARG A 7 56.20 48.26 -54.24
N PRO A 8 55.80 48.87 -53.10
CA PRO A 8 56.69 49.06 -51.95
C PRO A 8 57.35 47.78 -51.44
N ALA A 9 56.63 46.65 -51.47
CA ALA A 9 57.17 45.36 -51.03
C ALA A 9 58.23 44.79 -52.00
N LEU A 10 58.11 45.07 -53.31
CA LEU A 10 59.14 44.71 -54.30
C LEU A 10 60.38 45.60 -54.16
N GLN A 11 60.18 46.90 -53.89
CA GLN A 11 61.29 47.81 -53.61
C GLN A 11 62.08 47.37 -52.37
N LEU A 12 61.38 46.92 -51.32
CA LEU A 12 61.97 46.40 -50.10
C LEU A 12 62.76 45.11 -50.36
N PHE A 13 62.23 44.19 -51.17
CA PHE A 13 62.97 42.99 -51.60
C PHE A 13 64.24 43.34 -52.40
N GLU A 14 64.16 44.32 -53.32
CA GLU A 14 65.32 44.78 -54.08
C GLU A 14 66.36 45.49 -53.19
N GLN A 15 65.93 46.17 -52.13
CA GLN A 15 66.81 46.83 -51.16
C GLN A 15 67.48 45.84 -50.20
N ALA A 16 66.74 44.85 -49.69
CA ALA A 16 67.26 43.81 -48.83
C ALA A 16 68.30 42.93 -49.54
N PHE A 17 68.11 42.65 -50.83
CA PHE A 17 69.01 41.83 -51.64
C PHE A 17 69.68 42.66 -52.74
N SER A 18 70.79 43.31 -52.41
CA SER A 18 71.44 44.28 -53.32
C SER A 18 72.19 43.62 -54.50
N GLN A 19 72.56 42.34 -54.38
CA GLN A 19 73.31 41.60 -55.40
C GLN A 19 72.36 40.86 -56.38
N PRO A 20 72.56 40.97 -57.70
CA PRO A 20 71.68 40.33 -58.69
C PRO A 20 71.69 38.80 -58.62
N SER A 21 72.81 38.18 -58.21
CA SER A 21 72.93 36.72 -57.98
C SER A 21 72.06 36.22 -56.82
N GLN A 22 71.87 37.02 -55.76
CA GLN A 22 70.98 36.68 -54.64
C GLN A 22 69.50 36.81 -55.04
N ARG A 23 69.16 37.78 -55.91
CA ARG A 23 67.78 37.96 -56.42
C ARG A 23 67.34 36.82 -57.34
N GLU A 24 68.27 36.22 -58.08
CA GLU A 24 68.00 35.02 -58.88
C GLU A 24 67.83 33.77 -58.00
N GLY A 25 68.58 33.67 -56.90
CA GLY A 25 68.47 32.56 -55.92
C GLY A 25 67.11 32.51 -55.18
N TYR A 26 66.50 33.67 -54.89
CA TYR A 26 65.22 33.77 -54.18
C TYR A 26 64.03 34.11 -55.10
N ALA A 27 64.00 33.51 -56.30
CA ALA A 27 62.99 33.78 -57.32
C ALA A 27 61.54 33.53 -56.84
N GLY A 28 61.33 32.58 -55.92
CA GLY A 28 60.02 32.28 -55.34
C GLY A 28 59.44 33.44 -54.53
N LEU A 29 60.25 34.09 -53.68
CA LEU A 29 59.84 35.25 -52.90
C LEU A 29 59.62 36.48 -53.80
N ALA A 30 60.49 36.68 -54.79
CA ALA A 30 60.35 37.75 -55.78
C ALA A 30 59.03 37.62 -56.58
N THR A 31 58.65 36.38 -56.94
CA THR A 31 57.41 36.09 -57.68
C THR A 31 56.19 36.33 -56.80
N TYR A 32 56.20 35.89 -55.55
CA TYR A 32 55.14 36.15 -54.57
C TYR A 32 54.84 37.65 -54.40
N LEU A 33 55.88 38.47 -54.28
CA LEU A 33 55.77 39.92 -54.14
C LEU A 33 55.35 40.60 -55.46
N ARG A 34 55.78 40.06 -56.61
CA ARG A 34 55.41 40.58 -57.94
C ARG A 34 53.95 40.32 -58.27
N GLU A 35 53.40 39.20 -57.83
CA GLU A 35 51.97 38.90 -57.90
C GLU A 35 51.13 39.84 -57.01
N GLY A 36 51.76 40.54 -56.07
CA GLY A 36 51.10 41.53 -55.21
C GLY A 36 50.49 40.94 -53.96
N LYS A 37 51.01 39.79 -53.52
CA LYS A 37 50.59 39.16 -52.27
C LYS A 37 51.09 39.96 -51.07
N SER A 38 50.37 39.83 -49.96
CA SER A 38 50.57 40.63 -48.74
C SER A 38 51.90 40.35 -48.06
N ILE A 39 52.48 41.35 -47.38
CA ILE A 39 53.71 41.17 -46.59
C ILE A 39 53.44 40.58 -45.19
N PHE A 40 52.20 40.68 -44.68
CA PHE A 40 51.83 40.19 -43.35
C PHE A 40 52.03 38.67 -43.18
N PRO A 41 51.64 37.79 -44.13
CA PRO A 41 51.92 36.36 -44.02
C PRO A 41 53.41 36.02 -44.00
N LEU A 42 54.25 36.81 -44.68
CA LEU A 42 55.71 36.61 -44.69
C LEU A 42 56.33 36.94 -43.33
N VAL A 43 55.82 37.97 -42.66
CA VAL A 43 56.19 38.35 -41.30
C VAL A 43 55.75 37.27 -40.30
N GLU A 44 54.53 36.74 -40.43
CA GLU A 44 53.96 35.72 -39.54
C GLU A 44 54.66 34.36 -39.64
N GLN A 45 55.28 34.04 -40.78
CA GLN A 45 56.07 32.83 -40.99
C GLN A 45 57.38 32.83 -40.19
N GLY A 46 57.92 34.00 -39.85
CA GLY A 46 59.18 34.11 -39.12
C GLY A 46 60.40 33.65 -39.93
N VAL A 47 61.58 33.73 -39.33
CA VAL A 47 62.85 33.37 -39.99
C VAL A 47 62.83 31.91 -40.48
N ARG A 48 62.42 30.96 -39.63
CA ARG A 48 62.37 29.53 -39.98
C ARG A 48 61.37 29.21 -41.09
N GLY A 49 60.21 29.87 -41.12
CA GLY A 49 59.20 29.65 -42.16
C GLY A 49 59.64 30.19 -43.52
N LEU A 50 60.33 31.34 -43.55
CA LEU A 50 60.92 31.90 -44.77
C LEU A 50 62.05 31.03 -45.31
N MET A 51 62.89 30.47 -44.44
CA MET A 51 63.93 29.50 -44.82
C MET A 51 63.33 28.23 -45.42
N GLN A 52 62.24 27.70 -44.86
CA GLN A 52 61.62 26.46 -45.35
C GLN A 52 60.81 26.67 -46.64
N THR A 53 60.14 27.81 -46.78
CA THR A 53 59.17 28.05 -47.87
C THR A 53 59.82 28.65 -49.11
N TYR A 54 60.85 29.48 -48.91
CA TYR A 54 61.49 30.25 -49.98
C TYR A 54 63.02 30.01 -50.05
N GLU A 55 63.53 29.04 -49.27
CA GLU A 55 64.93 28.61 -49.27
C GLU A 55 65.95 29.72 -48.95
N LEU A 56 65.55 30.73 -48.16
CA LEU A 56 66.47 31.80 -47.73
C LEU A 56 67.55 31.26 -46.78
N THR A 57 68.74 31.87 -46.82
CA THR A 57 69.74 31.69 -45.74
C THR A 57 69.25 32.36 -44.45
N GLU A 58 69.74 31.92 -43.29
CA GLU A 58 69.28 32.43 -41.99
C GLU A 58 69.50 33.94 -41.83
N ASP A 59 70.65 34.45 -42.30
CA ASP A 59 71.01 35.86 -42.21
C ASP A 59 70.18 36.71 -43.18
N ASP A 60 69.96 36.22 -44.40
CA ASP A 60 69.12 36.88 -45.42
C ASP A 60 67.65 36.91 -45.00
N ALA A 61 67.15 35.84 -44.37
CA ALA A 61 65.80 35.77 -43.83
C ALA A 61 65.60 36.76 -42.67
N LYS A 62 66.59 36.94 -41.79
CA LYS A 62 66.54 37.96 -40.72
C LYS A 62 66.53 39.38 -41.30
N ALA A 63 67.44 39.69 -42.22
CA ALA A 63 67.56 41.01 -42.83
C ALA A 63 66.28 41.43 -43.59
N PHE A 64 65.69 40.51 -44.36
CA PHE A 64 64.42 40.76 -45.04
C PHE A 64 63.27 40.94 -44.05
N LEU A 65 63.21 40.11 -43.01
CA LEU A 65 62.12 40.13 -42.03
C LEU A 65 62.15 41.40 -41.16
N GLU A 66 63.32 41.94 -40.82
CA GLU A 66 63.44 43.23 -40.11
C GLU A 66 62.80 44.38 -40.90
N GLN A 67 63.08 44.46 -42.20
CA GLN A 67 62.50 45.48 -43.06
C GLN A 67 61.01 45.23 -43.32
N ALA A 68 60.62 43.98 -43.56
CA ALA A 68 59.23 43.59 -43.74
C ALA A 68 58.38 43.88 -42.49
N ASN A 69 58.93 43.68 -41.30
CA ASN A 69 58.32 44.07 -40.02
C ASN A 69 58.10 45.57 -39.92
N ALA A 70 59.09 46.38 -40.28
CA ALA A 70 58.94 47.84 -40.26
C ALA A 70 57.81 48.30 -41.19
N LEU A 71 57.71 47.73 -42.40
CA LEU A 71 56.63 48.01 -43.33
C LEU A 71 55.27 47.53 -42.80
N ALA A 72 55.21 46.31 -42.24
CA ALA A 72 53.99 45.75 -41.66
C ALA A 72 53.50 46.59 -40.48
N ILE A 73 54.39 47.06 -39.60
CA ILE A 73 54.07 47.95 -38.47
C ILE A 73 53.53 49.28 -38.97
N TYR A 74 54.17 49.86 -40.00
CA TYR A 74 53.72 51.12 -40.60
C TYR A 74 52.30 50.99 -41.19
N VAL A 75 52.06 49.97 -42.01
CA VAL A 75 50.74 49.72 -42.62
C VAL A 75 49.69 49.40 -41.55
N ARG A 76 50.04 48.58 -40.55
CA ARG A 76 49.16 48.26 -39.42
C ARG A 76 48.79 49.51 -38.63
N ARG A 77 49.76 50.39 -38.36
CA ARG A 77 49.52 51.65 -37.66
C ARG A 77 48.58 52.55 -38.47
N GLN A 78 48.82 52.74 -39.77
CA GLN A 78 47.94 53.52 -40.62
C GLN A 78 46.52 52.93 -40.69
N PHE A 79 46.41 51.60 -40.73
CA PHE A 79 45.13 50.92 -40.71
C PHE A 79 44.39 51.15 -39.39
N ILE A 80 45.06 50.96 -38.24
CA ILE A 80 44.49 51.20 -36.91
C ILE A 80 44.05 52.66 -36.75
N GLU A 81 44.88 53.61 -37.21
CA GLU A 81 44.51 55.03 -37.21
C GLU A 81 43.25 55.22 -38.09
N HIS A 82 43.24 54.73 -39.33
CA HIS A 82 42.09 54.88 -40.23
C HIS A 82 40.80 54.19 -39.74
N THR A 83 40.88 53.09 -38.97
CA THR A 83 39.70 52.37 -38.47
C THR A 83 39.18 52.89 -37.13
N LEU A 84 40.04 53.47 -36.28
CA LEU A 84 39.62 54.04 -35.01
C LEU A 84 39.08 55.48 -35.16
N PHE A 85 39.57 56.23 -36.16
CA PHE A 85 39.12 57.61 -36.41
C PHE A 85 37.96 57.65 -37.41
N ARG A 86 36.90 58.42 -37.08
CA ARG A 86 35.81 58.72 -38.02
C ARG A 86 36.30 59.65 -39.14
N ASP A 87 35.79 59.46 -40.36
CA ASP A 87 36.06 60.34 -41.50
C ASP A 87 35.61 61.78 -41.16
N PRO A 88 36.49 62.81 -41.24
CA PRO A 88 36.19 64.17 -40.76
C PRO A 88 35.00 64.86 -41.44
N ALA A 89 34.43 64.28 -42.50
CA ALA A 89 33.26 64.79 -43.21
C ALA A 89 31.91 64.42 -42.55
N THR A 90 31.87 63.51 -41.58
CA THR A 90 30.63 63.06 -40.93
C THR A 90 30.41 63.77 -39.60
N ALA A 91 29.24 64.41 -39.40
CA ALA A 91 28.95 65.16 -38.18
C ALA A 91 29.00 64.27 -36.91
N PRO A 92 29.53 64.77 -35.77
CA PRO A 92 29.49 64.03 -34.51
C PRO A 92 28.04 63.86 -34.05
N GLY A 93 27.68 62.65 -33.57
CA GLY A 93 26.37 62.38 -32.97
C GLY A 93 26.10 63.23 -31.71
N PRO A 94 24.84 63.33 -31.26
CA PRO A 94 24.47 64.17 -30.12
C PRO A 94 25.15 63.71 -28.83
N GLN A 95 25.87 64.62 -28.15
CA GLN A 95 26.55 64.36 -26.88
C GLN A 95 25.53 64.34 -25.72
N SER A 96 25.48 63.26 -24.94
CA SER A 96 24.56 63.10 -23.80
C SER A 96 25.30 63.07 -22.46
N GLY A 97 24.80 63.81 -21.46
CA GLY A 97 25.27 63.77 -20.06
C GLY A 97 25.64 65.14 -19.45
N LEU A 98 25.57 65.29 -18.12
CA LEU A 98 25.86 66.53 -17.38
C LEU A 98 27.28 67.09 -17.62
N LEU A 99 28.24 66.23 -18.00
CA LEU A 99 29.63 66.60 -18.28
C LEU A 99 29.84 67.15 -19.70
N SER A 100 28.87 67.05 -20.62
CA SER A 100 28.96 67.68 -21.95
C SER A 100 28.70 69.19 -21.92
N MET A 101 28.17 69.71 -20.80
CA MET A 101 27.90 71.13 -20.58
C MET A 101 29.13 71.94 -20.15
N VAL A 102 30.27 71.29 -19.84
CA VAL A 102 31.52 71.94 -19.46
C VAL A 102 32.49 71.91 -20.65
N GLU A 103 32.96 73.08 -21.08
CA GLU A 103 34.00 73.18 -22.11
C GLU A 103 35.37 72.74 -21.55
N GLY A 104 35.63 71.43 -21.63
CA GLY A 104 36.92 70.83 -21.33
C GLY A 104 37.39 69.88 -22.44
N PRO A 105 38.68 69.47 -22.41
CA PRO A 105 39.18 68.40 -23.29
C PRO A 105 38.47 67.10 -22.91
N SER A 106 37.50 66.67 -23.72
CA SER A 106 36.89 65.36 -23.61
C SER A 106 37.57 64.37 -24.55
N PHE A 107 37.63 63.09 -24.16
CA PHE A 107 38.25 62.04 -24.96
C PHE A 107 37.70 62.01 -26.41
N GLN A 108 36.39 62.20 -26.56
CA GLN A 108 35.70 62.26 -27.85
C GLN A 108 36.18 63.42 -28.75
N ARG A 109 36.51 64.58 -28.16
CA ARG A 109 37.03 65.75 -28.90
C ARG A 109 38.50 65.62 -29.29
N LEU A 110 39.30 64.95 -28.46
CA LEU A 110 40.74 64.78 -28.70
C LEU A 110 41.05 63.69 -29.72
N PHE A 111 40.23 62.63 -29.77
CA PHE A 111 40.55 61.42 -30.52
C PHE A 111 39.49 61.00 -31.56
N ASN A 112 38.44 61.81 -31.82
CA ASN A 112 37.42 61.61 -32.88
C ASN A 112 37.09 60.13 -33.22
N VAL A 113 36.80 59.35 -32.18
CA VAL A 113 36.65 57.88 -32.30
C VAL A 113 35.28 57.53 -32.87
N ASP A 114 35.22 56.56 -33.79
CA ASP A 114 33.95 56.08 -34.35
C ASP A 114 33.24 55.10 -33.41
N PHE A 115 32.54 55.62 -32.39
CA PHE A 115 31.85 54.80 -31.39
C PHE A 115 30.77 53.89 -31.98
N ASP A 116 30.18 54.24 -33.12
CA ASP A 116 29.17 53.41 -33.80
C ASP A 116 29.78 52.13 -34.41
N ALA A 117 31.10 52.11 -34.62
CA ALA A 117 31.86 50.95 -35.08
C ALA A 117 32.49 50.14 -33.93
N LEU A 118 32.31 50.58 -32.68
CA LEU A 118 32.80 49.89 -31.49
C LEU A 118 31.70 49.05 -30.86
N SER A 119 32.07 47.86 -30.39
CA SER A 119 31.16 46.99 -29.67
C SER A 119 31.24 47.19 -28.16
N PRO A 120 30.16 46.91 -27.41
CA PRO A 120 30.19 46.82 -25.95
C PRO A 120 31.24 45.81 -25.47
N PRO A 121 31.79 45.99 -24.25
CA PRO A 121 32.85 45.10 -23.73
C PRO A 121 32.43 43.63 -23.66
N ASP A 122 31.16 43.36 -23.34
CA ASP A 122 30.61 42.00 -23.20
C ASP A 122 30.02 41.44 -24.50
N ALA A 123 30.08 42.19 -25.61
CA ALA A 123 29.57 41.76 -26.90
C ALA A 123 30.48 40.67 -27.51
N LEU A 124 29.89 39.73 -28.25
CA LEU A 124 30.62 38.60 -28.83
C LEU A 124 31.65 39.07 -29.86
N GLU A 125 31.30 40.11 -30.62
CA GLU A 125 32.12 40.75 -31.64
C GLU A 125 33.24 41.65 -31.08
N SER A 126 33.32 41.84 -29.76
CA SER A 126 34.44 42.54 -29.13
C SER A 126 35.76 41.81 -29.41
N CYS A 127 36.78 42.56 -29.82
CA CYS A 127 38.12 42.02 -30.05
C CYS A 127 38.82 41.55 -28.77
N TYR A 128 38.26 41.88 -27.60
CA TYR A 128 38.69 41.41 -26.28
C TYR A 128 37.74 40.37 -25.68
N SER A 129 36.74 39.89 -26.44
CA SER A 129 35.81 38.88 -25.96
C SER A 129 36.50 37.52 -25.78
N PRO A 130 35.95 36.64 -24.93
CA PRO A 130 36.38 35.25 -24.86
C PRO A 130 36.33 34.53 -26.22
N VAL A 131 35.42 34.95 -27.10
CA VAL A 131 35.27 34.41 -28.47
C VAL A 131 36.47 34.77 -29.33
N ALA A 132 36.90 36.03 -29.32
CA ALA A 132 38.08 36.48 -30.05
C ALA A 132 39.33 35.69 -29.61
N TYR A 133 39.47 35.47 -28.31
CA TYR A 133 40.53 34.63 -27.75
C TYR A 133 40.45 33.17 -28.19
N LEU A 134 39.25 32.57 -28.17
CA LEU A 134 39.02 31.20 -28.63
C LEU A 134 39.40 31.01 -30.11
N ILE A 135 39.02 31.96 -30.98
CA ILE A 135 39.32 31.91 -32.42
C ILE A 135 40.84 32.01 -32.62
N ASP A 136 41.52 32.92 -31.91
CA ASP A 136 42.97 33.05 -31.98
C ASP A 136 43.67 31.74 -31.58
N LEU A 137 43.21 31.08 -30.52
CA LEU A 137 43.70 29.77 -30.11
C LEU A 137 43.47 28.68 -31.18
N LEU A 138 42.29 28.64 -31.81
CA LEU A 138 41.99 27.64 -32.85
C LEU A 138 42.88 27.84 -34.09
N VAL A 139 43.08 29.09 -34.52
CA VAL A 139 43.98 29.44 -35.62
C VAL A 139 45.42 29.08 -35.26
N TRP A 140 45.85 29.39 -34.03
CA TRP A 140 47.18 29.06 -33.54
C TRP A 140 47.43 27.54 -33.50
N ILE A 141 46.47 26.76 -33.02
CA ILE A 141 46.57 25.29 -33.03
C ILE A 141 46.69 24.77 -34.46
N ARG A 142 45.82 25.21 -35.38
CA ARG A 142 45.81 24.79 -36.79
C ARG A 142 47.12 25.12 -37.51
N ASP A 143 47.62 26.34 -37.34
CA ASP A 143 48.69 26.89 -38.17
C ASP A 143 50.09 26.70 -37.56
N LYS A 144 50.22 26.61 -36.23
CA LYS A 144 51.53 26.49 -35.55
C LYS A 144 51.79 25.14 -34.90
N ILE A 145 50.80 24.53 -34.25
CA ILE A 145 51.00 23.24 -33.55
C ILE A 145 50.81 22.08 -34.53
N GLU A 146 49.69 22.11 -35.24
CA GLU A 146 49.25 21.01 -36.07
C GLU A 146 50.13 20.78 -37.30
N GLN A 147 50.80 21.81 -37.81
CA GLN A 147 51.75 21.69 -38.92
C GLN A 147 53.09 21.07 -38.51
N GLN A 148 53.40 20.98 -37.22
CA GLN A 148 54.68 20.45 -36.71
C GLN A 148 54.65 18.94 -36.39
N GLY A 149 53.49 18.28 -36.46
CA GLY A 149 53.34 16.87 -36.07
C GLY A 149 53.74 15.86 -37.17
N THR A 150 54.36 14.74 -36.77
CA THR A 150 54.68 13.59 -37.64
C THR A 150 53.48 12.63 -37.84
N GLY A 151 53.60 11.67 -38.77
CA GLY A 151 52.51 10.86 -39.38
C GLY A 151 51.54 10.04 -38.50
N SER A 152 51.59 10.14 -37.16
CA SER A 152 50.61 9.60 -36.22
C SER A 152 49.85 10.71 -35.46
N LYS A 153 49.53 11.79 -36.14
CA LYS A 153 48.94 13.01 -35.54
C LYS A 153 47.44 12.83 -35.28
N LEU A 154 47.03 12.98 -34.02
CA LEU A 154 45.63 13.17 -33.63
C LEU A 154 45.31 14.67 -33.62
N THR A 155 44.57 15.15 -34.61
CA THR A 155 44.13 16.56 -34.71
C THR A 155 43.15 16.90 -33.58
N LEU A 156 43.02 18.19 -33.25
CA LEU A 156 42.03 18.63 -32.25
C LEU A 156 40.62 18.17 -32.63
N ASP A 157 40.29 18.27 -33.92
CA ASP A 157 39.02 17.86 -34.50
C ASP A 157 38.76 16.35 -34.35
N SER A 158 39.78 15.52 -34.52
CA SER A 158 39.65 14.06 -34.32
C SER A 158 39.42 13.68 -32.85
N ARG A 159 39.92 14.49 -31.91
CA ARG A 159 39.77 14.23 -30.47
C ARG A 159 38.46 14.79 -29.90
N ARG A 160 37.95 15.86 -30.51
CA ARG A 160 36.79 16.64 -30.08
C ARG A 160 35.99 17.05 -31.31
N THR A 161 35.27 16.08 -31.86
CA THR A 161 34.45 16.22 -33.07
C THR A 161 33.27 17.18 -32.90
N ASP A 162 32.92 17.49 -31.65
CA ASP A 162 31.87 18.43 -31.26
C ASP A 162 32.28 19.91 -31.44
N LEU A 163 33.57 20.24 -31.23
CA LEU A 163 33.99 21.64 -31.03
C LEU A 163 33.73 22.54 -32.24
N LYS A 164 33.90 22.04 -33.47
CA LYS A 164 33.65 22.85 -34.69
C LYS A 164 32.16 23.01 -35.01
N ALA A 165 31.31 22.14 -34.49
CA ALA A 165 29.87 22.17 -34.72
C ALA A 165 29.13 23.07 -33.72
N LEU A 166 29.80 23.49 -32.64
CA LEU A 166 29.20 24.28 -31.58
C LEU A 166 28.95 25.73 -32.03
N SER A 167 27.72 26.19 -31.88
CA SER A 167 27.33 27.57 -32.16
C SER A 167 27.83 28.52 -31.09
N ILE A 168 28.50 29.60 -31.47
CA ILE A 168 28.94 30.65 -30.55
C ILE A 168 27.83 31.68 -30.43
N ASP A 169 27.07 31.61 -29.33
CA ASP A 169 26.07 32.62 -28.96
C ASP A 169 26.32 33.15 -27.54
N PHE A 170 25.49 34.10 -27.11
CA PHE A 170 25.66 34.75 -25.81
C PHE A 170 25.49 33.75 -24.64
N ASN A 171 24.56 32.80 -24.77
CA ASN A 171 24.32 31.79 -23.75
C ASN A 171 25.50 30.82 -23.67
N ALA A 172 26.06 30.37 -24.79
CA ALA A 172 27.21 29.47 -24.84
C ALA A 172 28.46 30.06 -24.18
N VAL A 173 28.64 31.39 -24.22
CA VAL A 173 29.80 32.07 -23.63
C VAL A 173 29.61 32.39 -22.16
N TYR A 174 28.41 32.80 -21.74
CA TYR A 174 28.18 33.36 -20.40
C TYR A 174 27.28 32.52 -19.48
N GLN A 175 26.51 31.56 -20.01
CA GLN A 175 25.66 30.70 -19.19
C GLN A 175 26.53 29.71 -18.39
N ALA A 176 26.31 29.67 -17.07
CA ALA A 176 26.92 28.65 -16.23
C ALA A 176 26.24 27.29 -16.48
N VAL A 177 27.03 26.27 -16.83
CA VAL A 177 26.58 24.89 -17.08
C VAL A 177 27.46 23.93 -16.28
N SER A 178 26.92 22.79 -15.85
CA SER A 178 27.67 21.76 -15.16
C SER A 178 28.73 21.15 -16.08
N ALA A 179 29.92 20.84 -15.52
CA ALA A 179 30.95 20.14 -16.27
C ALA A 179 30.47 18.77 -16.79
N VAL A 180 29.56 18.10 -16.07
CA VAL A 180 29.01 16.79 -16.49
C VAL A 180 28.13 16.93 -17.73
N ASP A 181 27.30 17.98 -17.78
CA ASP A 181 26.42 18.27 -18.92
C ASP A 181 27.21 18.65 -20.17
N ILE A 182 28.49 19.00 -20.01
CA ILE A 182 29.43 19.20 -21.12
C ILE A 182 30.11 17.85 -21.47
N ILE A 183 30.59 17.12 -20.47
CA ILE A 183 31.38 15.89 -20.68
C ILE A 183 30.54 14.79 -21.34
N VAL A 184 29.28 14.58 -20.93
CA VAL A 184 28.45 13.49 -21.45
C VAL A 184 28.16 13.65 -22.95
N PRO A 185 27.66 14.80 -23.45
CA PRO A 185 27.49 15.01 -24.89
C PRO A 185 28.80 14.92 -25.67
N VAL A 186 29.92 15.38 -25.09
CA VAL A 186 31.25 15.24 -25.71
C VAL A 186 31.63 13.77 -25.89
N LEU A 187 31.37 12.92 -24.89
CA LEU A 187 31.64 11.49 -24.99
C LEU A 187 30.68 10.80 -25.97
N GLU A 188 29.40 11.16 -25.96
CA GLU A 188 28.40 10.61 -26.88
C GLU A 188 28.71 10.94 -28.34
N THR A 189 29.04 12.21 -28.62
CA THR A 189 29.45 12.66 -29.96
C THR A 189 30.76 12.00 -30.41
N PHE A 190 31.70 11.78 -29.49
CA PHE A 190 32.92 11.03 -29.79
C PHE A 190 32.64 9.55 -30.10
N ILE A 191 31.79 8.89 -29.31
CA ILE A 191 31.42 7.48 -29.49
C ILE A 191 30.62 7.28 -30.78
N THR A 192 29.70 8.19 -31.11
CA THR A 192 28.89 8.12 -32.33
C THR A 192 29.71 8.39 -33.60
N SER A 193 30.68 9.31 -33.54
CA SER A 193 31.54 9.62 -34.69
C SER A 193 32.62 8.57 -34.98
N HIS A 194 33.10 7.86 -33.95
CA HIS A 194 34.16 6.85 -34.08
C HIS A 194 33.69 5.41 -33.88
N GLY A 195 32.45 5.20 -33.43
CA GLY A 195 31.80 3.90 -33.27
C GLY A 195 31.20 3.38 -34.57
N ALA A 196 30.75 2.13 -34.58
CA ALA A 196 30.04 1.59 -35.75
C ALA A 196 28.65 2.24 -35.88
N GLU A 197 28.23 2.58 -37.11
CA GLU A 197 27.00 3.32 -37.43
C GLU A 197 25.69 2.69 -36.90
N THR A 198 25.70 1.43 -36.46
CA THR A 198 24.52 0.66 -36.02
C THR A 198 24.39 0.49 -34.51
N LEU A 199 25.32 1.01 -33.70
CA LEU A 199 25.32 0.80 -32.25
C LEU A 199 24.51 1.88 -31.52
N ASN A 200 23.37 1.49 -30.93
CA ASN A 200 22.74 2.28 -29.88
C ASN A 200 23.67 2.29 -28.64
N VAL A 201 24.09 3.48 -28.20
CA VAL A 201 25.03 3.66 -27.08
C VAL A 201 24.50 3.01 -25.80
N GLU A 202 23.20 3.12 -25.54
CA GLU A 202 22.56 2.50 -24.37
C GLU A 202 22.67 0.98 -24.43
N GLU A 203 22.37 0.38 -25.58
CA GLU A 203 22.47 -1.08 -25.76
C GLU A 203 23.92 -1.58 -25.67
N ALA A 204 24.89 -0.78 -26.13
CA ALA A 204 26.31 -1.07 -25.97
C ALA A 204 26.71 -1.08 -24.48
N LEU A 205 26.27 -0.11 -23.69
CA LEU A 205 26.55 -0.03 -22.24
C LEU A 205 25.87 -1.14 -21.44
N LEU A 206 24.74 -1.64 -21.92
CA LEU A 206 24.02 -2.78 -21.34
C LEU A 206 24.71 -4.13 -21.62
N THR A 207 25.27 -4.29 -22.81
CA THR A 207 25.86 -5.57 -23.25
C THR A 207 27.35 -5.70 -22.89
N ALA A 208 28.05 -4.57 -22.78
CA ALA A 208 29.45 -4.52 -22.40
C ALA A 208 29.67 -5.03 -20.97
N ARG A 209 30.72 -5.84 -20.79
CA ARG A 209 31.14 -6.35 -19.47
C ARG A 209 32.47 -5.78 -19.02
N TYR A 210 33.34 -5.39 -19.94
CA TYR A 210 34.57 -4.66 -19.66
C TYR A 210 34.43 -3.20 -20.09
N PRO A 211 34.88 -2.21 -19.29
CA PRO A 211 35.54 -2.34 -17.98
C PRO A 211 34.62 -2.84 -16.85
N ASN A 212 35.21 -3.30 -15.73
CA ASN A 212 34.52 -3.95 -14.59
C ASN A 212 33.35 -3.17 -13.94
N GLY A 213 33.14 -1.89 -14.28
CA GLY A 213 31.99 -1.11 -13.83
C GLY A 213 30.70 -1.29 -14.64
N LEU A 214 30.76 -1.93 -15.82
CA LEU A 214 29.61 -2.24 -16.67
C LEU A 214 29.03 -3.61 -16.31
N PRO A 215 27.74 -3.93 -16.53
CA PRO A 215 26.78 -3.21 -17.36
C PRO A 215 26.12 -2.04 -16.63
N TYR A 216 25.83 -0.97 -17.37
CA TYR A 216 25.10 0.18 -16.85
C TYR A 216 23.68 0.20 -17.39
N PHE A 217 22.70 0.03 -16.49
CA PHE A 217 21.29 0.11 -16.84
C PHE A 217 20.63 1.31 -16.15
N GLN A 218 20.53 2.41 -16.89
CA GLN A 218 20.04 3.69 -16.38
C GLN A 218 18.69 3.58 -15.67
N HIS A 219 17.71 2.88 -16.25
CA HIS A 219 16.38 2.76 -15.65
C HIS A 219 16.40 2.11 -14.26
N TRP A 220 17.24 1.09 -14.05
CA TRP A 220 17.41 0.51 -12.72
C TRP A 220 18.07 1.48 -11.75
N VAL A 221 19.12 2.18 -12.18
CA VAL A 221 19.83 3.16 -11.35
C VAL A 221 18.89 4.27 -10.90
N SER A 222 18.03 4.77 -11.78
CA SER A 222 17.01 5.77 -11.45
C SER A 222 15.99 5.26 -10.44
N LEU A 223 15.47 4.05 -10.64
CA LEU A 223 14.52 3.43 -9.71
C LEU A 223 15.12 3.19 -8.32
N ASP A 224 16.33 2.64 -8.29
CA ASP A 224 17.06 2.38 -7.04
C ASP A 224 17.44 3.69 -6.34
N TYR A 225 17.74 4.76 -7.09
CA TYR A 225 17.93 6.11 -6.55
C TYR A 225 16.66 6.66 -5.89
N VAL A 226 15.52 6.62 -6.57
CA VAL A 226 14.23 7.08 -6.02
C VAL A 226 13.82 6.26 -4.79
N ALA A 227 14.02 4.95 -4.82
CA ALA A 227 13.76 4.09 -3.67
C ALA A 227 14.66 4.45 -2.48
N ARG A 228 15.97 4.66 -2.71
CA ARG A 228 16.91 5.11 -1.66
C ARG A 228 16.53 6.46 -1.07
N HIS A 229 16.13 7.42 -1.91
CA HIS A 229 15.68 8.73 -1.47
C HIS A 229 14.55 8.65 -0.44
N ASN A 230 13.67 7.65 -0.59
CA ASN A 230 12.54 7.40 0.32
C ASN A 230 12.87 6.44 1.50
N GLY A 231 14.13 6.01 1.64
CA GLY A 231 14.57 5.06 2.66
C GLY A 231 13.98 3.66 2.47
N MET A 232 13.84 3.22 1.21
CA MET A 232 13.25 1.94 0.82
C MET A 232 14.11 1.23 -0.24
N THR A 233 13.80 -0.05 -0.49
CA THR A 233 14.28 -0.79 -1.67
C THR A 233 13.16 -0.97 -2.69
N VAL A 234 13.49 -1.27 -3.95
CA VAL A 234 12.49 -1.67 -4.96
C VAL A 234 11.72 -2.92 -4.50
N GLY A 235 12.40 -3.85 -3.81
CA GLY A 235 11.77 -5.03 -3.20
C GLY A 235 10.74 -4.69 -2.13
N ASP A 236 10.97 -3.65 -1.32
CA ASP A 236 10.02 -3.20 -0.31
C ASP A 236 8.72 -2.65 -0.90
N ILE A 237 8.78 -2.04 -2.09
CA ILE A 237 7.62 -1.59 -2.85
C ILE A 237 6.92 -2.81 -3.47
N ALA A 238 7.68 -3.75 -4.04
CA ALA A 238 7.14 -4.98 -4.60
C ALA A 238 6.35 -5.81 -3.56
N ASN A 239 6.89 -5.98 -2.36
CA ASN A 239 6.20 -6.63 -1.25
C ASN A 239 4.87 -5.94 -0.91
N ARG A 240 4.87 -4.61 -0.76
CA ARG A 240 3.68 -3.85 -0.36
C ARG A 240 2.62 -3.70 -1.43
N VAL A 241 2.93 -3.99 -2.70
CA VAL A 241 1.97 -4.02 -3.81
C VAL A 241 1.36 -5.42 -4.01
N ASP A 242 1.96 -6.46 -3.43
CA ASP A 242 1.42 -7.81 -3.52
C ASP A 242 0.19 -7.96 -2.60
N LEU A 243 -0.89 -8.54 -3.14
CA LEU A 243 -2.11 -8.86 -2.41
C LEU A 243 -1.87 -9.92 -1.33
N ALA A 244 -0.91 -10.84 -1.53
CA ALA A 244 -0.61 -11.91 -0.58
C ALA A 244 0.32 -11.49 0.57
N PHE A 245 0.87 -10.28 0.53
CA PHE A 245 1.65 -9.71 1.63
C PHE A 245 0.71 -9.25 2.78
N PRO A 246 1.10 -9.39 4.06
CA PRO A 246 2.34 -9.98 4.55
C PRO A 246 2.34 -11.51 4.51
N TYR A 247 3.46 -12.09 4.07
CA TYR A 247 3.55 -13.52 3.76
C TYR A 247 3.49 -14.44 4.99
N PHE A 248 3.71 -13.90 6.19
CA PHE A 248 3.59 -14.70 7.43
C PHE A 248 2.15 -15.12 7.74
N LEU A 249 1.12 -14.52 7.10
CA LEU A 249 -0.30 -14.91 7.25
C LEU A 249 -0.63 -16.23 6.53
N ARG A 250 0.21 -16.63 5.58
CA ARG A 250 0.09 -17.88 4.81
C ARG A 250 1.44 -18.60 4.80
N PRO A 251 1.88 -19.09 5.97
CA PRO A 251 3.21 -19.63 6.17
C PRO A 251 3.48 -20.93 5.41
N ASP A 252 2.49 -21.57 4.80
CA ASP A 252 2.65 -22.85 4.09
C ASP A 252 2.67 -22.69 2.55
N VAL A 253 2.41 -21.48 2.04
CA VAL A 253 2.23 -21.22 0.61
C VAL A 253 3.50 -20.64 -0.01
N LEU A 254 4.01 -21.31 -1.04
CA LEU A 254 5.07 -20.75 -1.87
C LEU A 254 4.55 -19.53 -2.62
N ASN A 255 5.16 -18.37 -2.38
CA ASN A 255 4.84 -17.15 -3.12
C ASN A 255 6.01 -16.74 -4.03
N VAL A 256 5.77 -16.77 -5.34
CA VAL A 256 6.73 -16.36 -6.38
C VAL A 256 7.03 -14.86 -6.32
N ASP A 257 6.01 -14.04 -6.01
CA ASP A 257 6.18 -12.59 -5.87
C ASP A 257 7.03 -12.23 -4.66
N ALA A 258 6.92 -12.98 -3.55
CA ALA A 258 7.81 -12.81 -2.40
C ALA A 258 9.29 -13.08 -2.77
N ALA A 259 9.54 -14.13 -3.55
CA ALA A 259 10.89 -14.44 -4.03
C ALA A 259 11.41 -13.35 -4.99
N ARG A 260 10.55 -12.85 -5.89
CA ARG A 260 10.86 -11.72 -6.79
C ARG A 260 11.19 -10.45 -6.01
N ALA A 261 10.42 -10.12 -4.98
CA ALA A 261 10.67 -8.96 -4.14
C ALA A 261 12.01 -9.04 -3.40
N ARG A 262 12.38 -10.21 -2.85
CA ARG A 262 13.73 -10.41 -2.28
C ARG A 262 14.84 -10.22 -3.32
N LEU A 263 14.66 -10.73 -4.54
CA LEU A 263 15.63 -10.50 -5.62
C LEU A 263 15.80 -9.00 -5.91
N LEU A 264 14.71 -8.22 -5.92
CA LEU A 264 14.73 -6.77 -6.13
C LEU A 264 15.29 -6.02 -4.91
N ALA A 265 15.16 -6.56 -3.70
CA ALA A 265 15.76 -6.00 -2.48
C ALA A 265 17.29 -6.07 -2.47
N SER A 266 17.92 -6.92 -3.30
CA SER A 266 19.40 -7.01 -3.42
C SER A 266 20.07 -5.73 -3.90
N ARG A 267 19.30 -4.77 -4.43
CA ARG A 267 19.76 -3.56 -5.14
C ARG A 267 20.56 -3.82 -6.41
N LEU A 268 20.58 -5.07 -6.88
CA LEU A 268 21.21 -5.47 -8.13
C LEU A 268 20.20 -5.43 -9.28
N GLY A 269 20.55 -4.73 -10.35
CA GLY A 269 19.74 -4.66 -11.56
C GLY A 269 19.67 -6.00 -12.30
N PRO A 270 18.72 -6.17 -13.24
CA PRO A 270 18.52 -7.44 -13.94
C PRO A 270 19.78 -7.95 -14.64
N TYR A 271 20.56 -7.07 -15.28
CA TYR A 271 21.81 -7.45 -15.96
C TYR A 271 22.97 -7.75 -15.00
N GLN A 272 23.01 -7.10 -13.83
CA GLN A 272 23.98 -7.41 -12.78
C GLN A 272 23.72 -8.80 -12.21
N ARG A 273 22.44 -9.11 -11.91
CA ARG A 273 22.02 -10.45 -11.46
C ARG A 273 22.33 -11.53 -12.50
N LEU A 274 22.11 -11.24 -13.78
CA LEU A 274 22.43 -12.16 -14.88
C LEU A 274 23.92 -12.54 -14.92
N ILE A 275 24.83 -11.60 -14.68
CA ILE A 275 26.27 -11.88 -14.61
C ILE A 275 26.61 -12.78 -13.42
N LEU A 276 25.89 -12.66 -12.32
CA LEU A 276 26.12 -13.53 -11.16
C LEU A 276 25.61 -14.96 -11.41
N THR A 277 24.47 -15.12 -12.11
CA THR A 277 23.79 -16.41 -12.25
C THR A 277 24.11 -17.19 -13.52
N GLU A 278 24.86 -16.62 -14.47
CA GLU A 278 25.21 -17.31 -15.71
C GLU A 278 26.08 -18.57 -15.50
N ALA A 279 26.00 -19.52 -16.42
CA ALA A 279 26.87 -20.70 -16.39
C ALA A 279 28.35 -20.32 -16.53
N ALA A 280 29.23 -21.13 -15.94
CA ALA A 280 30.68 -20.93 -16.08
C ALA A 280 31.12 -21.01 -17.55
N ALA A 281 32.06 -20.16 -17.95
CA ALA A 281 32.50 -20.09 -19.34
C ALA A 281 33.24 -21.37 -19.77
N THR A 282 32.85 -21.90 -20.93
CA THR A 282 33.50 -23.05 -21.58
C THR A 282 34.63 -22.62 -22.51
N GLU A 283 34.46 -21.47 -23.19
CA GLU A 283 35.42 -20.90 -24.14
C GLU A 283 36.35 -19.88 -23.48
N VAL A 284 37.58 -20.29 -23.20
CA VAL A 284 38.55 -19.53 -22.39
C VAL A 284 38.92 -18.18 -23.01
N LEU A 285 39.25 -18.13 -24.30
CA LEU A 285 39.67 -16.89 -24.95
C LEU A 285 38.52 -15.88 -25.05
N ALA A 286 37.33 -16.34 -25.41
CA ALA A 286 36.13 -15.51 -25.47
C ALA A 286 35.76 -14.95 -24.09
N PHE A 287 35.96 -15.71 -23.02
CA PHE A 287 35.77 -15.26 -21.64
C PHE A 287 36.70 -14.09 -21.29
N TYR A 288 38.01 -14.22 -21.51
CA TYR A 288 38.97 -13.15 -21.21
C TYR A 288 38.74 -11.89 -22.03
N GLN A 289 38.43 -12.04 -23.33
CA GLN A 289 38.10 -10.92 -24.18
C GLN A 289 36.84 -10.19 -23.69
N ARG A 290 35.79 -10.94 -23.34
CA ARG A 290 34.50 -10.38 -22.93
C ARG A 290 34.56 -9.68 -21.56
N HIS A 291 35.23 -10.29 -20.57
CA HIS A 291 35.21 -9.82 -19.18
C HIS A 291 36.39 -8.93 -18.80
N PHE A 292 37.55 -9.09 -19.46
CA PHE A 292 38.79 -8.36 -19.13
C PHE A 292 39.34 -7.51 -20.29
N GLY A 293 38.72 -7.55 -21.49
CA GLY A 293 39.11 -6.71 -22.62
C GLY A 293 40.49 -7.03 -23.20
N ILE A 294 40.96 -8.27 -23.06
CA ILE A 294 42.26 -8.74 -23.54
C ILE A 294 42.09 -9.34 -24.94
N LEU A 295 42.78 -8.76 -25.92
CA LEU A 295 42.68 -9.14 -27.34
C LEU A 295 43.84 -10.03 -27.83
N ASP A 296 44.91 -10.16 -27.04
CA ASP A 296 46.18 -10.74 -27.49
C ASP A 296 46.23 -12.27 -27.35
N THR A 297 46.65 -12.93 -28.43
CA THR A 297 46.67 -14.40 -28.63
C THR A 297 48.03 -15.06 -28.35
N THR A 298 49.00 -14.31 -27.80
CA THR A 298 50.40 -14.75 -27.70
C THR A 298 50.72 -15.69 -26.53
N GLY A 299 49.74 -15.99 -25.67
CA GLY A 299 49.83 -17.09 -24.70
C GLY A 299 48.87 -16.97 -23.52
N THR A 300 48.33 -18.10 -23.07
CA THR A 300 47.50 -18.25 -21.86
C THR A 300 48.26 -18.00 -20.55
N ASP A 301 49.44 -17.39 -20.57
CA ASP A 301 50.19 -17.07 -19.35
C ASP A 301 50.09 -15.58 -18.98
N GLY A 302 49.82 -14.69 -19.94
CA GLY A 302 49.75 -13.24 -19.69
C GLY A 302 48.61 -12.80 -18.78
N TYR A 303 47.51 -13.56 -18.69
CA TYR A 303 46.40 -13.24 -17.77
C TYR A 303 46.74 -13.49 -16.29
N ARG A 304 47.75 -14.30 -16.01
CA ARG A 304 48.19 -14.59 -14.63
C ARG A 304 49.14 -13.54 -14.10
N ASP A 305 49.70 -12.70 -14.96
CA ASP A 305 50.60 -11.63 -14.54
C ASP A 305 49.83 -10.64 -13.66
N VAL A 306 50.26 -10.52 -12.40
CA VAL A 306 49.60 -9.69 -11.37
C VAL A 306 49.44 -8.24 -11.82
N PRO A 307 50.43 -7.57 -12.46
CA PRO A 307 50.25 -6.19 -12.93
C PRO A 307 49.12 -6.06 -13.96
N VAL A 308 49.03 -6.99 -14.92
CA VAL A 308 47.99 -7.00 -15.95
C VAL A 308 46.62 -7.27 -15.31
N PHE A 309 46.55 -8.26 -14.43
CA PHE A 309 45.31 -8.59 -13.72
C PHE A 309 44.81 -7.40 -12.87
N CYS A 310 45.69 -6.78 -12.09
CA CYS A 310 45.38 -5.59 -11.28
C CYS A 310 44.93 -4.40 -12.14
N GLU A 311 45.60 -4.13 -13.26
CA GLU A 311 45.21 -3.05 -14.18
C GLU A 311 43.79 -3.27 -14.76
N ARG A 312 43.51 -4.49 -15.24
CA ARG A 312 42.20 -4.81 -15.85
C ARG A 312 41.07 -4.88 -14.82
N THR A 313 41.38 -5.23 -13.58
CA THR A 313 40.40 -5.31 -12.49
C THR A 313 40.28 -4.03 -11.65
N LYS A 314 41.19 -3.07 -11.84
CA LYS A 314 41.34 -1.85 -11.03
C LYS A 314 41.65 -2.14 -9.54
N LEU A 315 42.38 -3.23 -9.27
CA LEU A 315 42.81 -3.58 -7.92
C LEU A 315 44.21 -3.05 -7.63
N ASP A 316 44.42 -2.58 -6.41
CA ASP A 316 45.76 -2.39 -5.86
C ASP A 316 46.34 -3.71 -5.30
N SER A 317 47.63 -3.70 -4.94
CA SER A 317 48.31 -4.89 -4.41
C SER A 317 47.72 -5.38 -3.08
N ARG A 318 47.28 -4.47 -2.20
CA ARG A 318 46.74 -4.79 -0.88
C ARG A 318 45.32 -5.35 -0.99
N GLN A 319 44.52 -4.83 -1.90
CA GLN A 319 43.19 -5.31 -2.25
C GLN A 319 43.26 -6.71 -2.89
N LEU A 320 44.28 -6.99 -3.71
CA LEU A 320 44.52 -8.34 -4.21
C LEU A 320 44.88 -9.31 -3.08
N GLU A 321 45.80 -8.92 -2.18
CA GLU A 321 46.11 -9.73 -0.99
C GLU A 321 44.87 -9.98 -0.11
N ALA A 322 44.00 -8.98 0.03
CA ALA A 322 42.74 -9.09 0.75
C ALA A 322 41.75 -10.03 0.06
N LEU A 323 41.61 -9.95 -1.28
CA LEU A 323 40.75 -10.82 -2.09
C LEU A 323 41.15 -12.29 -1.96
N LEU A 324 42.45 -12.57 -1.99
CA LEU A 324 43.00 -13.93 -1.90
C LEU A 324 43.12 -14.43 -0.45
N SER A 325 42.93 -13.54 0.54
CA SER A 325 43.11 -13.84 1.97
C SER A 325 44.51 -14.39 2.28
N ILE A 326 45.53 -13.71 1.78
CA ILE A 326 46.95 -14.06 1.99
C ILE A 326 47.67 -13.00 2.85
N ARG A 327 48.85 -13.35 3.38
CA ARG A 327 49.72 -12.47 4.18
C ARG A 327 48.98 -11.83 5.36
N GLY A 328 48.93 -10.49 5.43
CA GLY A 328 48.28 -9.75 6.52
C GLY A 328 46.76 -9.97 6.61
N PHE A 329 46.17 -10.61 5.59
CA PHE A 329 44.76 -10.96 5.53
C PHE A 329 44.50 -12.47 5.64
N ALA A 330 45.52 -13.25 6.01
CA ALA A 330 45.40 -14.70 6.17
C ALA A 330 44.37 -15.04 7.27
N PRO A 331 43.53 -16.08 7.05
CA PRO A 331 42.57 -16.53 8.04
C PRO A 331 43.30 -17.20 9.22
N VAL A 332 42.90 -16.85 10.44
CA VAL A 332 43.43 -17.42 11.67
C VAL A 332 42.35 -18.29 12.31
N ARG A 333 42.62 -19.57 12.48
CA ARG A 333 41.70 -20.49 13.14
C ARG A 333 41.71 -20.24 14.65
N SER A 334 40.54 -20.27 15.28
CA SER A 334 40.43 -20.26 16.74
C SER A 334 41.14 -21.45 17.39
N ASP A 335 41.95 -21.19 18.41
CA ASP A 335 42.60 -22.21 19.26
C ASP A 335 41.57 -23.05 20.06
N ASN A 336 40.34 -22.55 20.16
CA ASN A 336 39.26 -23.18 20.93
C ASN A 336 38.45 -24.20 20.12
N VAL A 337 38.80 -24.43 18.84
CA VAL A 337 38.13 -25.38 17.96
C VAL A 337 39.14 -26.41 17.44
N PRO A 338 39.15 -27.65 17.96
CA PRO A 338 40.14 -28.67 17.60
C PRO A 338 40.10 -29.03 16.11
N PRO A 339 41.25 -29.26 15.46
CA PRO A 339 41.30 -29.67 14.07
C PRO A 339 40.56 -30.99 13.86
N VAL A 340 39.60 -31.00 12.95
CA VAL A 340 38.88 -32.21 12.56
C VAL A 340 39.73 -32.92 11.51
N THR A 341 40.17 -34.14 11.82
CA THR A 341 40.93 -34.97 10.87
C THR A 341 40.08 -35.29 9.65
N GLY A 342 40.53 -34.90 8.46
CA GLY A 342 39.86 -35.21 7.18
C GLY A 342 38.94 -34.11 6.63
N THR A 343 38.80 -32.95 7.28
CA THR A 343 38.14 -31.80 6.63
C THR A 343 39.09 -31.13 5.63
N PRO A 344 38.63 -30.80 4.40
CA PRO A 344 39.46 -30.07 3.44
C PRO A 344 39.94 -28.75 4.03
N ASN A 345 41.12 -28.27 3.62
CA ASN A 345 41.64 -26.96 4.02
C ASN A 345 40.67 -25.88 3.52
N ILE A 346 39.83 -25.36 4.41
CA ILE A 346 38.94 -24.23 4.11
C ILE A 346 39.77 -22.95 4.25
N TRP A 347 39.62 -22.02 3.31
CA TRP A 347 40.30 -20.73 3.28
C TRP A 347 39.27 -19.59 3.51
N PRO A 348 38.85 -19.34 4.77
CA PRO A 348 37.92 -18.26 5.08
C PRO A 348 38.36 -16.92 4.50
N GLY A 349 37.42 -16.17 3.93
CA GLY A 349 37.68 -14.90 3.25
C GLY A 349 37.93 -15.03 1.75
N SER A 350 38.18 -16.25 1.25
CA SER A 350 38.29 -16.58 -0.17
C SER A 350 37.66 -17.95 -0.51
N VAL A 351 36.66 -18.39 0.28
CA VAL A 351 35.99 -19.68 0.15
C VAL A 351 35.32 -19.81 -1.20
N TYR A 352 34.65 -18.74 -1.67
CA TYR A 352 33.96 -18.74 -2.95
C TYR A 352 34.96 -18.91 -4.11
N ILE A 353 36.09 -18.19 -4.08
CA ILE A 353 37.12 -18.26 -5.12
C ILE A 353 37.72 -19.67 -5.18
N ASN A 354 38.07 -20.22 -4.00
CA ASN A 354 38.77 -21.49 -3.84
C ASN A 354 37.84 -22.71 -3.75
N ALA A 355 36.58 -22.56 -4.17
CA ALA A 355 35.62 -23.64 -4.24
C ALA A 355 36.01 -24.68 -5.31
N THR A 356 36.87 -25.64 -4.94
CA THR A 356 37.25 -26.81 -5.73
C THR A 356 37.36 -28.06 -4.83
N ALA A 357 37.41 -29.24 -5.45
CA ALA A 357 37.46 -30.54 -4.76
C ALA A 357 38.53 -30.58 -3.66
N SER A 358 38.28 -31.40 -2.62
CA SER A 358 38.92 -31.48 -1.30
C SER A 358 40.46 -31.37 -1.23
N ASP A 359 41.15 -31.66 -2.36
CA ASP A 359 42.60 -31.77 -2.48
C ASP A 359 43.25 -30.58 -3.24
N ALA A 360 42.47 -29.59 -3.67
CA ALA A 360 42.98 -28.46 -4.46
C ALA A 360 43.68 -27.40 -3.60
N THR A 361 44.88 -26.99 -4.02
CA THR A 361 45.60 -25.86 -3.42
C THR A 361 44.93 -24.51 -3.77
N PRO A 362 44.82 -23.56 -2.83
CA PRO A 362 44.21 -22.27 -3.09
C PRO A 362 44.97 -21.46 -4.14
N VAL A 363 44.30 -20.47 -4.71
CA VAL A 363 44.94 -19.44 -5.53
C VAL A 363 45.87 -18.60 -4.65
N ASP A 364 47.11 -18.41 -5.10
CA ASP A 364 48.15 -17.68 -4.38
C ASP A 364 49.02 -16.87 -5.38
N ILE A 365 49.95 -16.07 -4.88
CA ILE A 365 50.88 -15.29 -5.70
C ILE A 365 52.27 -15.95 -5.70
N GLU A 366 52.74 -16.29 -6.90
CA GLU A 366 54.13 -16.64 -7.13
C GLU A 366 54.99 -15.38 -7.25
N PHE A 367 55.83 -15.15 -6.24
CA PHE A 367 56.76 -14.03 -6.20
C PHE A 367 58.02 -14.32 -7.01
N ALA A 368 57.96 -14.10 -8.33
CA ALA A 368 59.13 -14.16 -9.21
C ALA A 368 59.93 -12.84 -9.21
N THR A 369 61.18 -12.90 -9.69
CA THR A 369 62.10 -11.74 -9.77
C THR A 369 61.75 -10.73 -10.87
N THR A 370 60.98 -11.13 -11.88
CA THR A 370 60.61 -10.28 -13.03
C THR A 370 59.16 -9.82 -12.95
N VAL A 371 58.19 -10.73 -12.96
CA VAL A 371 56.75 -10.44 -12.90
C VAL A 371 56.08 -11.41 -11.93
N HIS A 372 55.37 -10.90 -10.92
CA HIS A 372 54.58 -11.74 -10.02
C HIS A 372 53.38 -12.34 -10.76
N ARG A 373 53.07 -13.61 -10.48
CA ARG A 373 52.02 -14.36 -11.18
C ARG A 373 51.03 -15.01 -10.23
N LEU A 374 49.78 -15.11 -10.66
CA LEU A 374 48.75 -15.91 -9.99
C LEU A 374 49.05 -17.40 -10.19
N LYS A 375 49.23 -18.11 -9.08
CA LYS A 375 49.43 -19.56 -9.00
C LYS A 375 48.09 -20.26 -8.74
N ASN A 376 47.92 -21.47 -9.28
CA ASN A 376 46.71 -22.28 -9.11
C ASN A 376 45.41 -21.59 -9.57
N ALA A 377 45.49 -20.69 -10.55
CA ALA A 377 44.36 -19.91 -11.06
C ALA A 377 43.92 -20.36 -12.47
N PRO A 378 43.25 -21.52 -12.62
CA PRO A 378 42.56 -21.86 -13.86
C PRO A 378 41.33 -20.96 -14.07
N VAL A 379 40.63 -21.14 -15.18
CA VAL A 379 39.51 -20.27 -15.59
C VAL A 379 38.38 -20.23 -14.55
N GLY A 380 38.10 -21.34 -13.85
CA GLY A 380 37.03 -21.40 -12.83
C GLY A 380 37.21 -20.38 -11.68
N PRO A 381 38.32 -20.43 -10.92
CA PRO A 381 38.62 -19.41 -9.91
C PRO A 381 38.67 -17.98 -10.47
N ILE A 382 39.16 -17.78 -11.70
CA ILE A 382 39.18 -16.44 -12.34
C ILE A 382 37.75 -15.93 -12.65
N ASP A 383 36.85 -16.78 -13.12
CA ASP A 383 35.43 -16.42 -13.31
C ASP A 383 34.79 -16.03 -11.99
N ARG A 384 35.01 -16.83 -10.94
CA ARG A 384 34.55 -16.50 -9.59
C ARG A 384 35.15 -15.20 -9.05
N MET A 385 36.42 -14.91 -9.31
CA MET A 385 37.02 -13.61 -8.99
C MET A 385 36.32 -12.48 -9.73
N ASN A 386 36.06 -12.62 -11.04
CA ASN A 386 35.35 -11.60 -11.81
C ASN A 386 33.95 -11.30 -11.21
N ARG A 387 33.16 -12.33 -10.88
CA ARG A 387 31.84 -12.16 -10.27
C ARG A 387 31.92 -11.56 -8.87
N LYS A 388 32.85 -12.07 -8.05
CA LYS A 388 33.04 -11.61 -6.67
C LYS A 388 33.50 -10.16 -6.62
N LEU A 389 34.45 -9.75 -7.45
CA LEU A 389 34.96 -8.38 -7.50
C LEU A 389 33.86 -7.37 -7.84
N ARG A 390 33.01 -7.72 -8.81
CA ARG A 390 31.83 -6.92 -9.15
C ARG A 390 30.87 -6.83 -7.97
N LEU A 391 30.61 -7.97 -7.32
CA LEU A 391 29.74 -8.00 -6.16
C LEU A 391 30.28 -7.21 -4.97
N ASP A 392 31.58 -7.29 -4.70
CA ASP A 392 32.28 -6.49 -3.67
C ASP A 392 32.04 -4.99 -3.92
N GLN A 393 32.19 -4.56 -5.18
CA GLN A 393 31.92 -3.18 -5.60
C GLN A 393 30.44 -2.79 -5.47
N TRP A 394 29.52 -3.63 -5.94
CA TRP A 394 28.08 -3.33 -5.93
C TRP A 394 27.47 -3.31 -4.52
N LEU A 395 27.93 -4.17 -3.61
CA LEU A 395 27.49 -4.19 -2.21
C LEU A 395 28.21 -3.14 -1.34
N GLY A 396 29.34 -2.60 -1.82
CA GLY A 396 30.20 -1.71 -1.06
C GLY A 396 30.73 -2.37 0.22
N LEU A 397 31.08 -3.66 0.12
CA LEU A 397 31.56 -4.47 1.25
C LEU A 397 33.01 -4.89 1.05
N PRO A 398 33.78 -5.05 2.15
CA PRO A 398 35.10 -5.67 2.10
C PRO A 398 35.05 -7.09 1.51
N PRO A 399 36.09 -7.53 0.76
CA PRO A 399 36.10 -8.81 0.07
C PRO A 399 35.78 -10.02 0.97
N GLU A 400 36.25 -10.03 2.21
CA GLU A 400 36.03 -11.11 3.16
C GLU A 400 34.58 -11.20 3.66
N GLN A 401 33.89 -10.05 3.76
CA GLN A 401 32.51 -9.99 4.22
C GLN A 401 31.57 -10.50 3.14
N THR A 402 31.81 -10.09 1.89
CA THR A 402 31.08 -10.63 0.74
C THR A 402 31.32 -12.13 0.57
N ASP A 403 32.57 -12.60 0.76
CA ASP A 403 32.89 -14.02 0.71
C ASP A 403 32.16 -14.81 1.78
N ALA A 404 32.13 -14.31 3.03
CA ALA A 404 31.40 -14.95 4.12
C ALA A 404 29.89 -15.04 3.83
N LEU A 405 29.28 -13.97 3.31
CA LEU A 405 27.87 -13.94 2.92
C LEU A 405 27.57 -14.95 1.81
N LEU A 406 28.36 -14.93 0.73
CA LEU A 406 28.20 -15.84 -0.40
C LEU A 406 28.40 -17.30 0.03
N ALA A 407 29.46 -17.58 0.77
CA ALA A 407 29.76 -18.92 1.23
C ALA A 407 28.68 -19.44 2.18
N ALA A 408 28.16 -18.62 3.09
CA ALA A 408 27.05 -19.00 3.97
C ALA A 408 25.78 -19.29 3.17
N ALA A 409 25.42 -18.44 2.21
CA ALA A 409 24.25 -18.65 1.36
C ALA A 409 24.36 -19.94 0.53
N ILE A 410 25.49 -20.13 -0.19
CA ILE A 410 25.73 -21.32 -1.02
C ILE A 410 25.73 -22.60 -0.19
N LYS A 411 26.32 -22.59 1.02
CA LYS A 411 26.32 -23.75 1.91
C LYS A 411 24.93 -24.07 2.48
N ALA A 412 24.07 -23.06 2.63
CA ALA A 412 22.70 -23.25 3.08
C ALA A 412 21.78 -23.77 1.96
N GLU A 413 22.14 -23.62 0.69
CA GLU A 413 21.32 -24.05 -0.45
C GLU A 413 21.13 -25.57 -0.52
N LEU A 414 19.88 -25.99 -0.79
CA LEU A 414 19.53 -27.38 -1.12
C LEU A 414 18.85 -27.47 -2.50
N PRO A 415 19.24 -28.44 -3.35
CA PRO A 415 20.29 -29.45 -3.12
C PRO A 415 21.69 -28.82 -3.02
N ALA A 416 22.61 -29.50 -2.32
CA ALA A 416 23.92 -28.97 -2.00
C ALA A 416 24.67 -28.53 -3.27
N ASN A 417 25.07 -27.25 -3.31
CA ASN A 417 25.70 -26.62 -4.46
C ASN A 417 27.21 -26.93 -4.48
N THR A 418 27.59 -28.01 -5.17
CA THR A 418 28.98 -28.47 -5.24
C THR A 418 29.85 -27.67 -6.20
N THR A 419 29.24 -26.92 -7.13
CA THR A 419 29.95 -26.08 -8.10
C THR A 419 30.20 -24.66 -7.59
N TYR A 420 29.60 -24.29 -6.45
CA TYR A 420 29.59 -22.93 -5.90
C TYR A 420 29.12 -21.90 -6.93
N ALA A 421 28.14 -22.26 -7.76
CA ALA A 421 27.49 -21.30 -8.65
C ALA A 421 26.59 -20.35 -7.83
N ILE A 422 26.53 -19.06 -8.18
CA ILE A 422 25.57 -18.15 -7.52
C ILE A 422 24.20 -18.42 -8.14
N THR A 423 23.23 -18.85 -7.32
CA THR A 423 21.86 -19.08 -7.77
C THR A 423 20.94 -17.93 -7.36
N ASP A 424 19.69 -17.95 -7.82
CA ASP A 424 18.67 -17.01 -7.35
C ASP A 424 18.45 -17.09 -5.83
N GLY A 425 18.67 -18.25 -5.20
CA GLY A 425 18.61 -18.40 -3.74
C GLY A 425 19.68 -17.55 -3.04
N GLY A 426 20.91 -17.59 -3.53
CA GLY A 426 22.00 -16.72 -3.08
C GLY A 426 21.70 -15.23 -3.27
N VAL A 427 21.13 -14.84 -4.41
CA VAL A 427 20.74 -13.43 -4.65
C VAL A 427 19.59 -12.99 -3.74
N GLN A 428 18.61 -13.88 -3.46
CA GLN A 428 17.56 -13.62 -2.47
C GLN A 428 18.12 -13.43 -1.05
N ALA A 429 19.13 -14.22 -0.67
CA ALA A 429 19.82 -14.06 0.61
C ALA A 429 20.51 -12.69 0.71
N LEU A 430 21.16 -12.23 -0.37
CA LEU A 430 21.73 -10.88 -0.45
C LEU A 430 20.64 -9.80 -0.36
N GLY A 431 19.46 -10.03 -0.94
CA GLY A 431 18.31 -9.13 -0.80
C GLY A 431 17.84 -8.98 0.64
N LEU A 432 17.62 -10.10 1.33
CA LEU A 432 17.23 -10.07 2.74
C LEU A 432 18.33 -9.45 3.62
N PHE A 433 19.60 -9.70 3.32
CA PHE A 433 20.72 -9.04 3.98
C PHE A 433 20.64 -7.51 3.84
N GLN A 434 20.44 -6.98 2.63
CA GLN A 434 20.34 -5.53 2.42
C GLN A 434 19.16 -4.93 3.19
N THR A 435 18.00 -5.60 3.21
CA THR A 435 16.85 -5.18 4.02
C THR A 435 17.20 -5.09 5.50
N LEU A 436 17.89 -6.10 6.06
CA LEU A 436 18.27 -6.08 7.48
C LEU A 436 19.42 -5.11 7.79
N ARG A 437 20.36 -4.94 6.86
CA ARG A 437 21.48 -3.99 6.97
C ARG A 437 20.96 -2.56 7.07
N GLU A 438 20.05 -2.18 6.18
CA GLU A 438 19.55 -0.82 6.10
C GLU A 438 18.57 -0.46 7.22
N ARG A 439 17.72 -1.41 7.65
CA ARG A 439 16.71 -1.16 8.69
C ARG A 439 17.23 -1.34 10.11
N TYR A 440 18.12 -2.30 10.33
CA TYR A 440 18.54 -2.72 11.67
C TYR A 440 20.06 -2.63 11.90
N GLY A 441 20.85 -2.25 10.89
CA GLY A 441 22.31 -2.20 11.02
C GLY A 441 22.97 -3.59 11.06
N CYS A 442 22.30 -4.62 10.53
CA CYS A 442 22.82 -5.99 10.49
C CYS A 442 24.17 -6.05 9.76
N THR A 443 25.19 -6.61 10.41
CA THR A 443 26.50 -6.80 9.79
C THR A 443 26.53 -8.04 8.89
N ALA A 444 27.43 -8.06 7.91
CA ALA A 444 27.60 -9.21 7.01
C ALA A 444 27.90 -10.52 7.76
N GLU A 445 28.70 -10.42 8.82
CA GLU A 445 29.10 -11.55 9.65
C GLU A 445 27.95 -12.09 10.51
N GLU A 446 27.11 -11.22 11.06
CA GLU A 446 25.88 -11.60 11.77
C GLU A 446 24.89 -12.30 10.83
N PHE A 447 24.65 -11.73 9.65
CA PHE A 447 23.74 -12.32 8.69
C PHE A 447 24.22 -13.69 8.17
N ALA A 448 25.52 -13.82 7.89
CA ALA A 448 26.12 -15.11 7.54
C ALA A 448 25.89 -16.16 8.64
N ALA A 449 25.98 -15.78 9.92
CA ALA A 449 25.66 -16.63 11.05
C ALA A 449 24.15 -16.89 11.24
N PHE A 450 23.26 -16.08 10.65
CA PHE A 450 21.82 -16.32 10.67
C PHE A 450 21.37 -17.36 9.65
N ILE A 451 22.02 -17.42 8.48
CA ILE A 451 21.67 -18.36 7.42
C ILE A 451 22.56 -19.62 7.41
N HIS A 452 23.67 -19.61 8.15
CA HIS A 452 24.59 -20.75 8.32
C HIS A 452 25.13 -20.78 9.77
N GLU A 453 26.28 -21.40 9.98
CA GLU A 453 27.03 -21.46 11.24
C GLU A 453 27.89 -20.22 11.52
N VAL A 454 28.11 -19.95 12.82
CA VAL A 454 29.01 -18.90 13.32
C VAL A 454 30.46 -19.19 12.90
N SER A 455 31.15 -18.17 12.38
CA SER A 455 32.56 -18.30 12.02
C SER A 455 33.45 -18.49 13.25
N PHE A 456 34.26 -19.56 13.23
CA PHE A 456 35.35 -19.80 14.17
C PHE A 456 36.74 -19.43 13.60
N TYR A 457 36.75 -18.69 12.48
CA TYR A 457 37.95 -18.11 11.90
C TYR A 457 37.95 -16.59 12.07
N GLY A 458 39.07 -16.06 12.54
CA GLY A 458 39.41 -14.64 12.53
C GLY A 458 40.27 -14.28 11.32
N ARG A 459 40.69 -13.02 11.23
CA ARG A 459 41.51 -12.51 10.12
C ARG A 459 42.62 -11.60 10.63
N GLY A 460 43.86 -11.91 10.26
CA GLY A 460 45.02 -11.21 10.82
C GLY A 460 44.97 -11.23 12.35
N ASP A 461 45.02 -10.05 12.99
CA ASP A 461 44.97 -9.92 14.45
C ASP A 461 43.54 -9.93 15.02
N SER A 462 42.50 -9.94 14.18
CA SER A 462 41.12 -9.92 14.65
C SER A 462 40.63 -11.33 15.01
N PRO A 463 40.16 -11.55 16.26
CA PRO A 463 39.66 -12.85 16.69
C PRO A 463 38.34 -13.24 15.99
N SER A 464 38.07 -14.54 15.91
CA SER A 464 36.85 -15.08 15.29
C SER A 464 35.57 -14.56 15.94
N LEU A 465 34.44 -14.58 15.21
CA LEU A 465 33.13 -14.25 15.81
C LEU A 465 32.85 -15.11 17.04
N PHE A 466 33.13 -16.41 16.94
CA PHE A 466 32.99 -17.35 18.05
C PHE A 466 33.76 -16.89 19.29
N ASP A 467 35.03 -16.52 19.14
CA ASP A 467 35.84 -16.09 20.29
C ASP A 467 35.42 -14.73 20.83
N ARG A 468 35.01 -13.80 19.96
CA ARG A 468 34.50 -12.48 20.38
C ARG A 468 33.22 -12.59 21.20
N VAL A 469 32.38 -13.58 20.91
CA VAL A 469 31.09 -13.76 21.58
C VAL A 469 31.23 -14.63 22.84
N PHE A 470 31.88 -15.80 22.72
CA PHE A 470 31.89 -16.79 23.80
C PHE A 470 33.17 -16.81 24.64
N ASN A 471 34.28 -16.25 24.13
CA ASN A 471 35.59 -16.29 24.76
C ASN A 471 36.21 -14.88 24.96
N ALA A 472 35.39 -13.83 25.06
CA ALA A 472 35.87 -12.48 25.32
C ALA A 472 36.67 -12.40 26.64
N GLN A 473 37.79 -11.66 26.63
CA GLN A 473 38.68 -11.55 27.79
C GLN A 473 37.95 -10.86 28.97
N GLY A 474 37.67 -11.60 30.05
CA GLY A 474 37.16 -11.00 31.29
C GLY A 474 36.37 -11.89 32.26
N GLY A 475 35.90 -13.08 31.89
CA GLY A 475 34.94 -13.84 32.74
C GLY A 475 35.43 -15.15 33.37
N TYR A 476 36.23 -15.95 32.67
CA TYR A 476 36.52 -17.34 33.05
C TYR A 476 38.00 -17.69 32.84
N ARG A 477 38.56 -18.57 33.68
CA ARG A 477 39.97 -19.02 33.58
C ARG A 477 40.25 -19.89 32.34
N ASP A 478 39.26 -20.66 31.89
CA ASP A 478 39.37 -21.50 30.69
C ASP A 478 38.34 -21.05 29.62
N PRO A 479 38.65 -21.14 28.32
CA PRO A 479 37.73 -20.81 27.22
C PRO A 479 36.74 -21.94 26.90
N LEU A 480 35.58 -21.59 26.30
CA LEU A 480 34.63 -22.55 25.72
C LEU A 480 35.24 -23.22 24.49
N LYS A 481 35.40 -24.54 24.56
CA LYS A 481 35.96 -25.37 23.48
C LYS A 481 34.86 -26.12 22.74
N LEU A 482 34.92 -26.13 21.40
CA LEU A 482 33.99 -26.86 20.52
C LEU A 482 34.53 -28.25 20.18
N ASP A 483 34.64 -29.11 21.18
CA ASP A 483 35.23 -30.45 21.08
C ASP A 483 34.21 -31.58 20.86
N ASN A 484 32.95 -31.24 20.55
CA ASN A 484 31.82 -32.17 20.43
C ASN A 484 31.50 -32.98 21.71
N GLY A 485 32.08 -32.64 22.87
CA GLY A 485 31.71 -33.28 24.13
C GLY A 485 30.25 -32.97 24.51
N LEU A 486 29.56 -33.95 25.09
CA LEU A 486 28.16 -33.82 25.48
C LEU A 486 28.00 -33.05 26.80
N PHE A 487 26.97 -32.22 26.90
CA PHE A 487 26.57 -31.48 28.10
C PHE A 487 25.05 -31.62 28.33
N ASP A 488 24.60 -31.47 29.57
CA ASP A 488 23.21 -31.69 29.94
C ASP A 488 22.31 -30.51 29.52
N LEU A 489 21.03 -30.78 29.22
CA LEU A 489 20.09 -29.71 28.83
C LEU A 489 19.88 -28.69 29.94
N LEU A 490 19.78 -29.16 31.19
CA LEU A 490 19.62 -28.32 32.38
C LEU A 490 20.58 -28.80 33.47
N PRO A 491 21.29 -27.87 34.14
CA PRO A 491 22.14 -28.24 35.27
C PRO A 491 21.26 -28.77 36.43
N ALA A 492 21.72 -29.84 37.11
CA ALA A 492 21.01 -30.36 38.29
C ALA A 492 21.00 -29.31 39.42
N ALA A 493 19.92 -29.28 40.22
CA ALA A 493 19.75 -28.31 41.29
C ALA A 493 20.97 -28.28 42.24
N GLY A 494 21.63 -27.12 42.34
CA GLY A 494 22.83 -26.91 43.16
C GLY A 494 24.18 -27.25 42.49
N THR A 495 24.18 -27.73 41.24
CA THR A 495 25.41 -27.93 40.44
C THR A 495 25.53 -26.86 39.36
N SER A 496 26.70 -26.22 39.24
CA SER A 496 26.95 -25.26 38.16
C SER A 496 27.66 -25.95 37.00
N GLU A 497 26.99 -26.10 35.86
CA GLU A 497 27.62 -26.63 34.65
C GLU A 497 28.37 -25.52 33.91
N LEU A 498 29.69 -25.67 33.78
CA LEU A 498 30.58 -24.65 33.22
C LEU A 498 30.24 -24.27 31.78
N THR A 499 29.79 -25.24 30.96
CA THR A 499 29.37 -25.02 29.57
C THR A 499 28.14 -24.11 29.51
N VAL A 500 27.12 -24.41 30.32
CA VAL A 500 25.87 -23.64 30.37
C VAL A 500 26.15 -22.21 30.83
N ASN A 501 26.96 -22.02 31.87
CA ASN A 501 27.33 -20.71 32.37
C ASN A 501 28.09 -19.87 31.32
N ARG A 502 28.91 -20.49 30.47
CA ARG A 502 29.61 -19.81 29.38
C ARG A 502 28.69 -19.46 28.22
N LEU A 503 27.77 -20.35 27.86
CA LEU A 503 26.75 -20.03 26.86
C LEU A 503 25.88 -18.86 27.33
N CYS A 504 25.43 -18.89 28.58
CA CYS A 504 24.67 -17.80 29.21
C CYS A 504 25.50 -16.51 29.25
N GLY A 505 26.77 -16.57 29.66
CA GLY A 505 27.65 -15.41 29.73
C GLY A 505 27.96 -14.79 28.37
N GLY A 506 28.32 -15.60 27.37
CA GLY A 506 28.65 -15.12 26.02
C GLY A 506 27.43 -14.57 25.26
N LEU A 507 26.25 -15.14 25.51
CA LEU A 507 25.00 -14.63 24.94
C LEU A 507 24.38 -13.53 25.81
N GLY A 508 24.85 -13.29 27.03
CA GLY A 508 24.25 -12.37 27.98
C GLY A 508 22.79 -12.71 28.30
N ILE A 509 22.48 -13.97 28.56
CA ILE A 509 21.13 -14.47 28.92
C ILE A 509 21.16 -15.11 30.31
N ASP A 510 20.00 -15.20 30.95
CA ASP A 510 19.84 -15.91 32.23
C ASP A 510 19.49 -17.39 32.02
N LEU A 511 19.54 -18.16 33.12
CA LEU A 511 19.28 -19.60 33.09
C LEU A 511 17.83 -19.92 32.67
N LEU A 512 16.87 -19.04 32.99
CA LEU A 512 15.47 -19.21 32.58
C LEU A 512 15.33 -19.09 31.07
N THR A 513 15.86 -18.02 30.46
CA THR A 513 15.88 -17.88 29.00
C THR A 513 16.62 -19.04 28.34
N TYR A 514 17.76 -19.44 28.89
CA TYR A 514 18.51 -20.59 28.40
C TYR A 514 17.66 -21.87 28.40
N SER A 515 16.91 -22.16 29.47
CA SER A 515 16.06 -23.36 29.56
C SER A 515 15.03 -23.42 28.43
N PHE A 516 14.43 -22.28 28.10
CA PHE A 516 13.45 -22.16 27.01
C PHE A 516 14.09 -22.36 25.63
N LEU A 517 15.21 -21.70 25.36
CA LEU A 517 15.92 -21.81 24.08
C LEU A 517 16.52 -23.21 23.88
N THR A 518 16.95 -23.86 24.96
CA THR A 518 17.54 -25.19 24.92
C THR A 518 16.56 -26.24 24.42
N GLN A 519 15.28 -26.12 24.78
CA GLN A 519 14.23 -26.98 24.23
C GLN A 519 14.13 -26.83 22.70
N ALA A 520 14.13 -25.59 22.19
CA ALA A 520 14.08 -25.32 20.75
C ALA A 520 15.31 -25.90 20.01
N VAL A 521 16.51 -25.69 20.54
CA VAL A 521 17.77 -26.21 19.96
C VAL A 521 17.83 -27.74 20.02
N TYR A 522 17.39 -28.34 21.13
CA TYR A 522 17.31 -29.79 21.27
C TYR A 522 16.42 -30.42 20.21
N MET A 523 15.19 -29.89 20.03
CA MET A 523 14.22 -30.38 19.04
C MET A 523 14.69 -30.24 17.59
N ALA A 524 15.65 -29.35 17.33
CA ALA A 524 16.24 -29.14 16.00
C ALA A 524 17.55 -29.92 15.79
N SER A 525 18.15 -30.44 16.86
CA SER A 525 19.40 -31.19 16.86
C SER A 525 19.15 -32.71 16.88
N SER A 526 20.11 -33.51 16.41
CA SER A 526 20.12 -34.98 16.59
C SER A 526 20.54 -35.39 18.02
N GLY A 527 20.02 -34.70 19.04
CA GLY A 527 20.34 -34.97 20.44
C GLY A 527 19.94 -36.39 20.85
N THR A 528 20.75 -37.03 21.68
CA THR A 528 20.49 -38.36 22.24
C THR A 528 20.42 -38.25 23.76
N ALA A 529 19.35 -38.79 24.35
CA ALA A 529 19.15 -38.92 25.80
C ALA A 529 19.31 -37.61 26.62
N ASN A 530 18.60 -36.53 26.25
CA ASN A 530 18.60 -35.24 26.96
C ASN A 530 19.99 -34.58 27.13
N LYS A 531 20.84 -34.71 26.11
CA LYS A 531 22.16 -34.05 26.04
C LYS A 531 22.39 -33.39 24.68
N LEU A 532 23.16 -32.31 24.68
CA LEU A 532 23.59 -31.60 23.48
C LEU A 532 25.11 -31.72 23.28
N PRO A 533 25.60 -31.83 22.04
CA PRO A 533 27.03 -31.76 21.76
C PRO A 533 27.54 -30.32 21.77
N ARG A 534 28.77 -30.10 22.26
CA ARG A 534 29.52 -28.84 22.09
C ARG A 534 30.03 -28.69 20.65
N SER A 535 29.11 -28.66 19.70
CA SER A 535 29.37 -28.51 18.26
C SER A 535 29.12 -27.07 17.79
N VAL A 536 29.70 -26.72 16.63
CA VAL A 536 29.47 -25.42 15.99
C VAL A 536 27.98 -25.20 15.69
N ALA A 537 27.29 -26.23 15.18
CA ALA A 537 25.87 -26.18 14.85
C ALA A 537 24.99 -25.80 16.06
N VAL A 538 25.22 -26.43 17.22
CA VAL A 538 24.44 -26.20 18.45
C VAL A 538 24.67 -24.79 18.98
N VAL A 539 25.93 -24.36 19.10
CA VAL A 539 26.28 -23.02 19.57
C VAL A 539 25.74 -21.93 18.62
N SER A 540 25.79 -22.20 17.31
CA SER A 540 25.21 -21.29 16.32
C SER A 540 23.69 -21.19 16.43
N GLY A 541 23.00 -22.28 16.80
CA GLY A 541 21.56 -22.28 17.07
C GLY A 541 21.17 -21.31 18.19
N PHE A 542 21.88 -21.40 19.33
CA PHE A 542 21.69 -20.44 20.42
C PHE A 542 22.03 -19.00 20.02
N TYR A 543 23.13 -18.81 19.28
CA TYR A 543 23.53 -17.50 18.78
C TYR A 543 22.45 -16.87 17.91
N ARG A 544 21.91 -17.61 16.93
CA ARG A 544 20.84 -17.15 16.03
C ARG A 544 19.59 -16.73 16.78
N LEU A 545 19.07 -17.59 17.66
CA LEU A 545 17.84 -17.30 18.42
C LEU A 545 17.98 -16.07 19.32
N VAL A 546 19.17 -15.82 19.89
CA VAL A 546 19.40 -14.66 20.74
C VAL A 546 19.66 -13.39 19.93
N ARG A 547 20.59 -13.45 18.97
CA ARG A 547 21.06 -12.26 18.25
C ARG A 547 20.05 -11.76 17.23
N LEU A 548 19.34 -12.65 16.54
CA LEU A 548 18.29 -12.23 15.60
C LEU A 548 17.15 -11.52 16.35
N SER A 549 16.67 -12.08 17.46
CA SER A 549 15.65 -11.42 18.30
C SER A 549 16.09 -10.04 18.78
N ARG A 550 17.32 -9.91 19.27
CA ARG A 550 17.86 -8.61 19.72
C ARG A 550 18.01 -7.60 18.58
N LEU A 551 18.43 -8.05 17.40
CA LEU A 551 18.51 -7.19 16.22
C LEU A 551 17.14 -6.60 15.86
N LEU A 552 16.08 -7.38 16.04
CA LEU A 552 14.70 -6.95 15.81
C LEU A 552 14.10 -6.12 16.97
N GLY A 553 14.80 -6.03 18.10
CA GLY A 553 14.36 -5.30 19.29
C GLY A 553 13.39 -6.07 20.19
N ILE A 554 13.38 -7.41 20.13
CA ILE A 554 12.55 -8.29 20.97
C ILE A 554 13.41 -9.23 21.83
N THR A 555 12.82 -9.80 22.87
CA THR A 555 13.50 -10.80 23.72
C THR A 555 13.64 -12.15 22.98
N PRO A 556 14.64 -12.99 23.33
CA PRO A 556 14.79 -14.30 22.71
C PRO A 556 13.58 -15.23 22.91
N ILE A 557 12.90 -15.11 24.06
CA ILE A 557 11.68 -15.88 24.38
C ILE A 557 10.54 -15.45 23.45
N GLU A 558 10.31 -14.14 23.31
CA GLU A 558 9.32 -13.61 22.36
C GLU A 558 9.60 -14.05 20.93
N GLY A 559 10.88 -14.10 20.52
CA GLY A 559 11.27 -14.58 19.19
C GLY A 559 10.84 -16.02 18.94
N VAL A 560 11.14 -16.94 19.85
CA VAL A 560 10.76 -18.36 19.71
C VAL A 560 9.24 -18.55 19.79
N LEU A 561 8.56 -17.85 20.70
CA LEU A 561 7.10 -17.91 20.78
C LEU A 561 6.44 -17.38 19.50
N LEU A 562 6.92 -16.26 18.96
CA LEU A 562 6.41 -15.69 17.73
C LEU A 562 6.63 -16.63 16.54
N LEU A 563 7.80 -17.26 16.42
CA LEU A 563 8.05 -18.29 15.41
C LEU A 563 7.07 -19.47 15.53
N THR A 564 6.75 -19.87 16.76
CA THR A 564 5.80 -20.96 17.03
C THR A 564 4.39 -20.58 16.57
N VAL A 565 3.95 -19.34 16.80
CA VAL A 565 2.64 -18.86 16.36
C VAL A 565 2.56 -18.68 14.84
N LEU A 566 3.64 -18.20 14.21
CA LEU A 566 3.63 -17.89 12.77
C LEU A 566 3.72 -19.14 11.88
N GLY A 567 4.55 -20.12 12.23
CA GLY A 567 4.76 -21.29 11.38
C GLY A 567 5.07 -22.58 12.15
N GLY A 568 4.74 -22.62 13.44
CA GLY A 568 4.85 -23.82 14.26
C GLY A 568 6.30 -24.29 14.48
N GLU A 569 6.42 -25.59 14.75
CA GLU A 569 7.72 -26.20 15.04
C GLU A 569 8.70 -26.15 13.86
N SER A 570 8.21 -26.14 12.61
CA SER A 570 9.07 -26.16 11.43
C SER A 570 9.89 -24.86 11.32
N TRP A 571 9.29 -23.71 11.64
CA TRP A 571 9.96 -22.41 11.68
C TRP A 571 10.97 -22.31 12.82
N VAL A 572 10.61 -22.81 14.02
CA VAL A 572 11.53 -22.85 15.17
C VAL A 572 12.74 -23.72 14.84
N ARG A 573 12.53 -24.93 14.29
CA ARG A 573 13.62 -25.84 13.89
C ARG A 573 14.52 -25.25 12.81
N ALA A 574 13.97 -24.48 11.88
CA ALA A 574 14.74 -23.86 10.80
C ALA A 574 15.79 -22.86 11.30
N LEU A 575 15.53 -22.14 12.40
CA LEU A 575 16.48 -21.21 13.01
C LEU A 575 17.31 -21.85 14.12
N ALA A 576 16.72 -22.75 14.92
CA ALA A 576 17.42 -23.41 16.02
C ALA A 576 18.42 -24.48 15.54
N GLY A 577 18.13 -25.15 14.42
CA GLY A 577 19.00 -26.12 13.75
C GLY A 577 19.88 -25.49 12.67
N VAL A 578 20.54 -26.30 11.84
CA VAL A 578 21.33 -25.79 10.70
C VAL A 578 20.39 -25.24 9.62
N PRO A 579 20.44 -23.93 9.30
CA PRO A 579 19.47 -23.34 8.40
C PRO A 579 19.65 -23.78 6.95
N LYS A 580 18.56 -23.76 6.18
CA LYS A 580 18.49 -24.26 4.81
C LYS A 580 17.74 -23.29 3.90
N ILE A 581 18.33 -22.98 2.75
CA ILE A 581 17.71 -22.26 1.63
C ILE A 581 17.20 -23.32 0.65
N GLN A 582 15.89 -23.53 0.64
CA GLN A 582 15.25 -24.62 -0.09
C GLN A 582 13.85 -24.22 -0.56
N ALA A 583 13.16 -25.08 -1.32
CA ALA A 583 11.74 -24.86 -1.61
C ALA A 583 10.94 -24.84 -0.30
N HIS A 584 10.11 -23.81 -0.13
CA HIS A 584 9.34 -23.61 1.10
C HIS A 584 8.08 -24.48 1.09
N THR A 585 7.88 -25.29 2.13
CA THR A 585 6.70 -26.14 2.34
C THR A 585 6.35 -26.21 3.82
N ALA A 586 5.14 -26.66 4.17
CA ALA A 586 4.68 -26.79 5.56
C ALA A 586 5.64 -27.60 6.47
N THR A 587 6.31 -28.60 5.92
CA THR A 587 7.25 -29.46 6.67
C THR A 587 8.70 -29.00 6.56
N HIS A 588 9.06 -28.30 5.48
CA HIS A 588 10.41 -27.84 5.19
C HIS A 588 10.41 -26.32 5.00
N ALA A 589 10.67 -25.61 6.08
CA ALA A 589 10.78 -24.16 6.04
C ALA A 589 12.10 -23.72 5.37
N ASN A 590 12.01 -22.67 4.55
CA ASN A 590 13.17 -21.94 4.01
C ASN A 590 13.57 -20.84 5.00
N VAL A 591 14.83 -20.82 5.43
CA VAL A 591 15.33 -19.86 6.42
C VAL A 591 15.08 -18.39 6.03
N LEU A 592 15.17 -18.05 4.74
CA LEU A 592 14.94 -16.68 4.28
C LEU A 592 13.49 -16.24 4.51
N VAL A 593 12.53 -17.15 4.28
CA VAL A 593 11.10 -16.89 4.53
C VAL A 593 10.84 -16.74 6.02
N VAL A 594 11.47 -17.57 6.86
CA VAL A 594 11.31 -17.51 8.31
C VAL A 594 11.83 -16.19 8.88
N ILE A 595 13.04 -15.77 8.47
CA ILE A 595 13.62 -14.48 8.90
C ILE A 595 12.78 -13.31 8.37
N GLU A 596 12.34 -13.36 7.11
CA GLU A 596 11.46 -12.33 6.52
C GLU A 596 10.14 -12.20 7.26
N GLY A 597 9.47 -13.33 7.52
CA GLY A 597 8.21 -13.38 8.27
C GLY A 597 8.36 -12.82 9.68
N LEU A 598 9.44 -13.21 10.38
CA LEU A 598 9.72 -12.71 11.73
C LEU A 598 9.92 -11.19 11.75
N HIS A 599 10.81 -10.64 10.94
CA HIS A 599 11.06 -9.20 10.97
C HIS A 599 9.87 -8.39 10.45
N THR A 600 9.11 -8.92 9.49
CA THR A 600 7.93 -8.24 8.93
C THR A 600 6.83 -8.19 9.98
N CYS A 601 6.60 -9.27 10.72
CA CYS A 601 5.66 -9.28 11.84
C CYS A 601 6.08 -8.30 12.95
N VAL A 602 7.36 -8.26 13.32
CA VAL A 602 7.86 -7.32 14.33
C VAL A 602 7.75 -5.86 13.86
N SER A 603 8.06 -5.58 12.59
CA SER A 603 7.84 -4.24 12.01
C SER A 603 6.36 -3.85 12.06
N TRP A 604 5.46 -4.76 11.67
CA TRP A 604 4.02 -4.54 11.72
C TRP A 604 3.53 -4.25 13.15
N CYS A 605 3.95 -5.06 14.14
CA CYS A 605 3.62 -4.81 15.54
C CYS A 605 4.05 -3.42 16.01
N ARG A 606 5.25 -2.97 15.59
CA ARG A 606 5.77 -1.63 15.91
C ARG A 606 4.98 -0.51 15.22
N GLU A 607 4.57 -0.71 13.97
CA GLU A 607 3.77 0.25 13.21
C GLU A 607 2.38 0.46 13.83
N HIS A 608 1.81 -0.58 14.45
CA HIS A 608 0.48 -0.56 15.08
C HIS A 608 0.49 -0.39 16.62
N ASP A 609 1.64 -0.10 17.24
CA ASP A 609 1.79 0.04 18.70
C ASP A 609 1.29 -1.19 19.50
N ILE A 610 1.62 -2.38 18.99
CA ILE A 610 1.28 -3.66 19.60
C ILE A 610 2.55 -4.31 20.16
N GLU A 611 2.54 -4.63 21.44
CA GLU A 611 3.63 -5.41 22.04
C GLU A 611 3.59 -6.87 21.54
N VAL A 612 4.73 -7.37 21.08
CA VAL A 612 4.85 -8.73 20.49
C VAL A 612 4.41 -9.80 21.49
N ARG A 613 4.78 -9.67 22.77
CA ARG A 613 4.36 -10.60 23.81
C ARG A 613 2.84 -10.63 23.99
N TRP A 614 2.23 -9.45 24.01
CA TRP A 614 0.78 -9.32 24.14
C TRP A 614 0.10 -9.98 22.93
N LEU A 615 0.57 -9.72 21.71
CA LEU A 615 0.05 -10.35 20.49
C LEU A 615 0.10 -11.88 20.57
N VAL A 616 1.26 -12.44 20.89
CA VAL A 616 1.45 -13.90 21.01
C VAL A 616 0.49 -14.48 22.04
N GLN A 617 0.29 -13.81 23.17
CA GLN A 617 -0.65 -14.23 24.20
C GLN A 617 -2.11 -14.21 23.70
N GLN A 618 -2.49 -13.21 22.90
CA GLN A 618 -3.84 -13.10 22.35
C GLN A 618 -4.10 -13.98 21.13
N VAL A 619 -3.08 -14.46 20.42
CA VAL A 619 -3.26 -15.37 19.27
C VAL A 619 -3.16 -16.84 19.70
N SER A 620 -2.46 -17.12 20.80
CA SER A 620 -2.37 -18.47 21.36
C SER A 620 -3.69 -18.90 22.02
N GLU A 621 -3.98 -20.19 21.97
CA GLU A 621 -5.12 -20.75 22.69
C GLU A 621 -4.88 -20.71 24.21
N PRO A 622 -5.92 -20.43 25.03
CA PRO A 622 -5.80 -20.54 26.48
C PRO A 622 -5.45 -21.97 26.89
N ALA A 623 -4.61 -22.11 27.91
CA ALA A 623 -4.24 -23.43 28.44
C ALA A 623 -5.48 -24.24 28.88
N GLU A 624 -5.48 -25.56 28.64
CA GLU A 624 -6.61 -26.43 29.01
C GLU A 624 -6.86 -26.48 30.54
N SER A 625 -5.81 -26.25 31.33
CA SER A 625 -5.91 -26.12 32.78
C SER A 625 -6.10 -24.65 33.17
N GLN A 626 -7.34 -24.29 33.50
CA GLN A 626 -7.67 -22.98 34.07
C GLN A 626 -7.88 -23.10 35.58
N LYS A 627 -7.47 -22.07 36.32
CA LYS A 627 -7.72 -21.94 37.75
C LYS A 627 -8.69 -20.80 37.98
N GLU A 628 -9.70 -21.01 38.82
CA GLU A 628 -10.63 -19.96 39.21
C GLU A 628 -9.88 -18.74 39.76
N THR A 629 -10.03 -17.60 39.09
CA THR A 629 -9.43 -16.34 39.53
C THR A 629 -10.34 -15.63 40.53
N VAL A 630 -9.76 -14.75 41.36
CA VAL A 630 -10.55 -13.96 42.33
C VAL A 630 -11.62 -13.10 41.62
N ALA A 631 -11.30 -12.59 40.43
CA ALA A 631 -12.23 -11.81 39.62
C ALA A 631 -13.41 -12.65 39.08
N GLU A 632 -13.19 -13.93 38.78
CA GLU A 632 -14.26 -14.86 38.36
C GLU A 632 -15.18 -15.20 39.54
N LEU A 633 -14.63 -15.39 40.74
CA LEU A 633 -15.44 -15.62 41.94
C LEU A 633 -16.35 -14.43 42.25
N GLN A 634 -15.83 -13.20 42.15
CA GLN A 634 -16.61 -11.98 42.29
C GLN A 634 -17.70 -11.85 41.22
N LEU A 635 -17.40 -12.22 39.98
CA LEU A 635 -18.38 -12.27 38.90
C LEU A 635 -19.53 -13.22 39.24
N PHE A 636 -19.23 -14.42 39.75
CA PHE A 636 -20.27 -15.41 40.09
C PHE A 636 -21.18 -14.93 41.23
N GLU A 637 -20.61 -14.30 42.26
CA GLU A 637 -21.39 -13.70 43.35
C GLU A 637 -22.30 -12.56 42.86
N GLN A 638 -21.78 -11.67 42.01
CA GLN A 638 -22.55 -10.56 41.45
C GLN A 638 -23.73 -11.06 40.61
N VAL A 639 -23.48 -12.05 39.73
CA VAL A 639 -24.53 -12.66 38.91
C VAL A 639 -25.63 -13.26 39.79
N ARG A 640 -25.28 -14.03 40.85
CA ARG A 640 -26.27 -14.62 41.74
C ARG A 640 -27.14 -13.60 42.46
N ASN A 641 -26.54 -12.51 42.93
CA ASN A 641 -27.24 -11.45 43.65
C ASN A 641 -28.25 -10.69 42.76
N LEU A 642 -27.91 -10.47 41.48
CA LEU A 642 -28.76 -9.72 40.56
C LEU A 642 -29.78 -10.61 39.83
N LEU A 643 -29.46 -11.89 39.60
CA LEU A 643 -30.30 -12.80 38.84
C LEU A 643 -31.61 -13.14 39.56
N SER A 644 -31.65 -13.17 40.89
CA SER A 644 -32.86 -13.55 41.65
C SER A 644 -34.09 -12.68 41.34
N GLY A 645 -33.88 -11.42 40.94
CA GLY A 645 -34.95 -10.50 40.53
C GLY A 645 -35.30 -10.52 39.03
N ALA A 646 -34.60 -11.32 38.23
CA ALA A 646 -34.74 -11.39 36.77
C ALA A 646 -35.23 -12.76 36.26
N LEU A 647 -35.44 -13.73 37.16
CA LEU A 647 -35.93 -15.07 36.81
C LEU A 647 -37.42 -15.03 36.47
N PHE A 648 -37.81 -15.77 35.43
CA PHE A 648 -39.22 -15.92 35.06
C PHE A 648 -39.93 -16.83 36.07
N THR A 649 -40.95 -16.32 36.73
CA THR A 649 -41.68 -17.07 37.78
C THR A 649 -43.18 -17.18 37.48
N SER A 650 -43.80 -18.28 37.90
CA SER A 650 -45.27 -18.44 37.79
C SER A 650 -46.03 -17.39 38.59
N THR A 651 -45.41 -16.80 39.63
CA THR A 651 -45.97 -15.68 40.39
C THR A 651 -46.10 -14.40 39.57
N GLU A 652 -45.14 -14.10 38.69
CA GLU A 652 -45.21 -12.92 37.81
C GLU A 652 -46.34 -13.03 36.80
N LEU A 653 -46.59 -14.24 36.27
CA LEU A 653 -47.71 -14.49 35.37
C LEU A 653 -49.06 -14.24 36.07
N LEU A 654 -49.21 -14.74 37.29
CA LEU A 654 -50.43 -14.50 38.09
C LEU A 654 -50.64 -13.01 38.39
N MET A 655 -49.56 -12.29 38.71
CA MET A 655 -49.61 -10.84 38.95
C MET A 655 -49.92 -10.03 37.67
N ALA A 656 -49.55 -10.56 36.50
CA ALA A 656 -49.86 -9.98 35.20
C ALA A 656 -51.29 -10.28 34.70
N GLY A 657 -52.08 -11.05 35.46
CA GLY A 657 -53.47 -11.38 35.12
C GLY A 657 -53.66 -12.71 34.38
N VAL A 658 -52.62 -13.55 34.30
CA VAL A 658 -52.73 -14.89 33.70
C VAL A 658 -53.46 -15.83 34.68
N PRO A 659 -54.46 -16.61 34.24
CA PRO A 659 -55.18 -17.54 35.11
C PRO A 659 -54.30 -18.65 35.69
N ALA A 660 -54.64 -19.16 36.87
CA ALA A 660 -53.97 -20.31 37.46
C ALA A 660 -54.34 -21.61 36.72
N LEU A 661 -53.37 -22.52 36.56
CA LEU A 661 -53.59 -23.81 35.93
C LEU A 661 -54.45 -24.75 36.80
N PRO A 662 -55.26 -25.64 36.19
CA PRO A 662 -56.02 -26.65 36.92
C PRO A 662 -55.13 -27.59 37.73
N ALA A 663 -55.64 -28.09 38.87
CA ALA A 663 -54.99 -29.10 39.72
C ALA A 663 -53.62 -28.74 40.32
N GLY A 664 -53.22 -27.46 40.32
CA GLY A 664 -51.96 -27.02 40.91
C GLY A 664 -50.73 -27.28 40.03
N ALA A 665 -50.93 -27.48 38.72
CA ALA A 665 -49.84 -27.56 37.76
C ALA A 665 -49.07 -26.23 37.65
N SER A 666 -47.77 -26.30 37.35
CA SER A 666 -46.92 -25.12 37.20
C SER A 666 -46.87 -24.65 35.75
N TRP A 667 -46.93 -23.34 35.53
CA TRP A 667 -46.71 -22.77 34.20
C TRP A 667 -45.29 -23.07 33.68
N LEU A 668 -44.29 -23.21 34.57
CA LEU A 668 -42.92 -23.55 34.18
C LEU A 668 -42.81 -24.95 33.54
N ASP A 669 -43.65 -25.90 33.94
CA ASP A 669 -43.61 -27.26 33.39
C ASP A 669 -44.10 -27.26 31.92
N LEU A 670 -45.16 -26.50 31.63
CA LEU A 670 -45.71 -26.34 30.28
C LEU A 670 -44.82 -25.46 29.38
N LEU A 671 -44.04 -24.55 29.97
CA LEU A 671 -43.16 -23.61 29.25
C LEU A 671 -41.71 -24.10 29.15
N SER A 672 -41.44 -25.38 29.44
CA SER A 672 -40.10 -25.98 29.46
C SER A 672 -39.30 -25.86 28.14
N ILE A 673 -39.97 -25.54 27.03
CA ILE A 673 -39.35 -25.24 25.73
C ILE A 673 -38.73 -23.82 25.71
N LEU A 674 -39.37 -22.87 26.39
CA LEU A 674 -39.00 -21.44 26.41
C LEU A 674 -38.25 -21.02 27.67
N VAL A 675 -38.46 -21.71 28.80
CA VAL A 675 -37.88 -21.37 30.10
C VAL A 675 -37.44 -22.67 30.80
N ASP A 676 -36.30 -22.68 31.47
CA ASP A 676 -35.87 -23.84 32.26
C ASP A 676 -36.48 -23.88 33.66
N ALA A 677 -36.21 -24.97 34.40
CA ALA A 677 -36.76 -25.19 35.75
C ALA A 677 -36.33 -24.13 36.78
N GLU A 678 -35.25 -23.38 36.50
CA GLU A 678 -34.72 -22.31 37.35
C GLU A 678 -35.29 -20.94 36.97
N GLY A 679 -36.07 -20.84 35.88
CA GLY A 679 -36.65 -19.59 35.40
C GLY A 679 -35.79 -18.84 34.37
N LEU A 680 -34.75 -19.48 33.80
CA LEU A 680 -33.92 -18.90 32.75
C LEU A 680 -34.58 -19.04 31.37
N VAL A 681 -34.62 -17.95 30.61
CA VAL A 681 -35.20 -17.94 29.27
C VAL A 681 -34.26 -18.61 28.27
N ILE A 682 -34.72 -19.68 27.64
CA ILE A 682 -33.96 -20.43 26.63
C ILE A 682 -34.08 -19.71 25.29
N VAL A 683 -32.96 -19.38 24.68
CA VAL A 683 -32.90 -18.73 23.37
C VAL A 683 -32.14 -19.62 22.40
N LYS A 684 -32.82 -20.10 21.36
CA LYS A 684 -32.17 -20.88 20.30
C LYS A 684 -31.48 -19.93 19.30
N PRO A 685 -30.28 -20.27 18.79
CA PRO A 685 -29.44 -19.36 18.01
C PRO A 685 -29.89 -19.13 16.57
N LEU A 686 -30.99 -19.74 16.09
CA LEU A 686 -31.32 -19.78 14.66
C LEU A 686 -32.59 -19.00 14.24
N GLU A 687 -33.24 -18.29 15.16
CA GLU A 687 -34.51 -17.61 14.86
C GLU A 687 -34.37 -16.10 14.93
N ALA A 688 -34.29 -15.46 13.76
CA ALA A 688 -34.38 -14.00 13.62
C ALA A 688 -35.72 -13.44 14.14
N ASP A 689 -36.74 -14.31 14.27
CA ASP A 689 -38.06 -14.00 14.83
C ASP A 689 -38.34 -14.81 16.11
N TYR A 690 -37.51 -14.59 17.14
CA TYR A 690 -37.76 -15.12 18.49
C TYR A 690 -39.16 -14.75 19.04
N PRO A 691 -39.70 -13.52 18.92
CA PRO A 691 -41.03 -13.22 19.43
C PRO A 691 -42.12 -14.00 18.70
N GLY A 692 -41.99 -14.23 17.37
CA GLY A 692 -42.88 -15.11 16.62
C GLY A 692 -42.86 -16.55 17.12
N HIS A 693 -41.67 -17.16 17.27
CA HIS A 693 -41.54 -18.51 17.81
C HIS A 693 -42.08 -18.63 19.24
N ALA A 694 -41.73 -17.67 20.11
CA ALA A 694 -42.22 -17.64 21.49
C ALA A 694 -43.75 -17.54 21.53
N ARG A 695 -44.36 -16.77 20.64
CA ARG A 695 -45.82 -16.64 20.53
C ARG A 695 -46.49 -17.96 20.13
N GLU A 696 -45.94 -18.68 19.17
CA GLU A 696 -46.46 -20.00 18.76
C GLU A 696 -46.41 -21.02 19.90
N GLU A 697 -45.29 -21.10 20.61
CA GLU A 697 -45.12 -22.02 21.74
C GLU A 697 -45.97 -21.62 22.96
N LEU A 698 -46.12 -20.31 23.22
CA LEU A 698 -47.03 -19.81 24.24
C LEU A 698 -48.49 -20.13 23.92
N LEU A 699 -48.92 -19.97 22.66
CA LEU A 699 -50.27 -20.33 22.22
C LEU A 699 -50.54 -21.82 22.43
N ARG A 700 -49.56 -22.67 22.16
CA ARG A 700 -49.63 -24.11 22.41
C ARG A 700 -49.77 -24.42 23.91
N ALA A 701 -48.90 -23.84 24.75
CA ALA A 701 -48.94 -24.03 26.20
C ALA A 701 -50.25 -23.53 26.84
N VAL A 702 -50.80 -22.41 26.36
CA VAL A 702 -52.08 -21.85 26.82
C VAL A 702 -53.25 -22.75 26.42
N THR A 703 -53.22 -23.30 25.21
CA THR A 703 -54.26 -24.21 24.71
C THR A 703 -54.29 -25.51 25.52
N ASP A 704 -53.12 -26.08 25.82
CA ASP A 704 -52.99 -27.31 26.58
C ASP A 704 -53.29 -27.11 28.08
N GLY A 705 -52.94 -25.96 28.65
CA GLY A 705 -53.06 -25.67 30.09
C GLY A 705 -54.44 -25.20 30.55
N LEU A 706 -55.14 -24.36 29.75
CA LEU A 706 -56.40 -23.72 30.15
C LEU A 706 -57.67 -24.32 29.51
N GLY A 707 -57.52 -25.20 28.51
CA GLY A 707 -58.62 -25.88 27.84
C GLY A 707 -59.59 -24.94 27.09
N GLU A 708 -60.76 -25.44 26.68
CA GLU A 708 -61.74 -24.69 25.86
C GLU A 708 -62.44 -23.52 26.58
N ARG A 709 -62.35 -23.46 27.91
CA ARG A 709 -63.07 -22.45 28.71
C ARG A 709 -62.57 -21.03 28.46
N TYR A 710 -61.34 -20.86 28.00
CA TYR A 710 -60.70 -19.57 27.75
C TYR A 710 -60.53 -19.26 26.26
N ALA A 711 -61.20 -20.00 25.36
CA ALA A 711 -60.99 -19.91 23.91
C ALA A 711 -61.09 -18.48 23.34
N ALA A 712 -62.00 -17.65 23.85
CA ALA A 712 -62.17 -16.26 23.41
C ALA A 712 -61.09 -15.29 23.95
N GLU A 713 -60.35 -15.68 24.99
CA GLU A 713 -59.36 -14.83 25.68
C GLU A 713 -57.91 -15.33 25.45
N ARG A 714 -57.72 -16.45 24.74
CA ARG A 714 -56.40 -17.09 24.52
C ARG A 714 -55.38 -16.12 23.94
N ASP A 715 -55.73 -15.41 22.86
CA ASP A 715 -54.80 -14.48 22.20
C ASP A 715 -54.37 -13.35 23.13
N ALA A 716 -55.28 -12.80 23.93
CA ALA A 716 -54.97 -11.76 24.91
C ALA A 716 -54.05 -12.29 26.03
N ILE A 717 -54.29 -13.52 26.51
CA ILE A 717 -53.44 -14.18 27.51
C ILE A 717 -52.04 -14.45 26.95
N VAL A 718 -51.94 -14.92 25.70
CA VAL A 718 -50.66 -15.16 25.02
C VAL A 718 -49.84 -13.88 24.90
N GLU A 719 -50.44 -12.75 24.52
CA GLU A 719 -49.75 -11.46 24.45
C GLU A 719 -49.27 -10.97 25.82
N ILE A 720 -50.05 -11.18 26.88
CA ILE A 720 -49.63 -10.87 28.26
C ILE A 720 -48.43 -11.74 28.68
N MET A 721 -48.51 -13.05 28.43
CA MET A 721 -47.42 -13.98 28.74
C MET A 721 -46.15 -13.67 27.93
N LEU A 722 -46.29 -13.31 26.65
CA LEU A 722 -45.20 -12.89 25.78
C LEU A 722 -44.55 -11.61 26.33
N GLY A 723 -45.34 -10.64 26.78
CA GLY A 723 -44.83 -9.42 27.40
C GLY A 723 -44.09 -9.65 28.72
N VAL A 724 -44.47 -10.65 29.52
CA VAL A 724 -43.73 -11.06 30.73
C VAL A 724 -42.43 -11.78 30.35
N LEU A 725 -42.49 -12.71 29.39
CA LEU A 725 -41.33 -13.46 28.91
C LEU A 725 -40.25 -12.54 28.31
N LEU A 726 -40.64 -11.59 27.46
CA LEU A 726 -39.70 -10.64 26.85
C LEU A 726 -39.07 -9.70 27.89
N ARG A 727 -39.81 -9.32 28.93
CA ARG A 727 -39.27 -8.56 30.07
C ARG A 727 -38.26 -9.37 30.87
N ALA A 728 -38.57 -10.63 31.21
CA ALA A 728 -37.65 -11.53 31.90
C ALA A 728 -36.37 -11.77 31.05
N LYS A 729 -36.53 -12.01 29.75
CA LYS A 729 -35.41 -12.13 28.80
C LYS A 729 -34.53 -10.87 28.80
N ALA A 730 -35.13 -9.69 28.73
CA ALA A 730 -34.40 -8.42 28.76
C ALA A 730 -33.68 -8.18 30.10
N ALA A 731 -34.31 -8.55 31.23
CA ALA A 731 -33.71 -8.46 32.56
C ALA A 731 -32.50 -9.40 32.70
N GLN A 732 -32.62 -10.67 32.27
CA GLN A 732 -31.52 -11.64 32.28
C GLN A 732 -30.36 -11.19 31.39
N LEU A 733 -30.67 -10.62 30.21
CA LEU A 733 -29.68 -10.00 29.33
C LEU A 733 -28.95 -8.83 30.04
N SER A 734 -29.68 -7.96 30.76
CA SER A 734 -29.09 -6.83 31.49
C SER A 734 -28.13 -7.31 32.58
N VAL A 735 -28.51 -8.33 33.36
CA VAL A 735 -27.65 -8.91 34.40
C VAL A 735 -26.33 -9.39 33.81
N VAL A 736 -26.37 -10.12 32.69
CA VAL A 736 -25.15 -10.60 32.01
C VAL A 736 -24.33 -9.44 31.45
N LYS A 737 -24.97 -8.44 30.81
CA LYS A 737 -24.30 -7.24 30.29
C LYS A 737 -23.53 -6.52 31.40
N GLU A 738 -24.19 -6.22 32.51
CA GLU A 738 -23.61 -5.47 33.62
C GLU A 738 -22.48 -6.24 34.32
N CYS A 739 -22.71 -7.51 34.65
CA CYS A 739 -21.72 -8.32 35.36
C CYS A 739 -20.47 -8.58 34.52
N LEU A 740 -20.63 -8.94 33.24
CA LEU A 740 -19.49 -9.17 32.35
C LEU A 740 -18.80 -7.87 31.93
N ALA A 741 -19.53 -6.74 31.81
CA ALA A 741 -18.90 -5.44 31.59
C ALA A 741 -17.93 -5.08 32.72
N VAL A 742 -18.34 -5.29 33.99
CA VAL A 742 -17.47 -5.06 35.15
C VAL A 742 -16.25 -6.00 35.15
N HIS A 743 -16.44 -7.26 34.78
CA HIS A 743 -15.35 -8.24 34.75
C HIS A 743 -14.34 -8.00 33.62
N THR A 744 -14.82 -7.62 32.42
CA THR A 744 -14.00 -7.51 31.20
C THR A 744 -13.54 -6.09 30.90
N GLY A 745 -14.16 -5.07 31.50
CA GLY A 745 -13.91 -3.65 31.19
C GLY A 745 -14.56 -3.16 29.89
N LEU A 746 -15.39 -3.97 29.23
CA LEU A 746 -16.09 -3.61 28.01
C LEU A 746 -17.29 -2.68 28.27
N ALA A 747 -17.70 -1.93 27.24
CA ALA A 747 -18.99 -1.25 27.26
C ALA A 747 -20.14 -2.27 27.17
N SER A 748 -21.28 -1.97 27.81
CA SER A 748 -22.43 -2.88 27.89
C SER A 748 -22.93 -3.40 26.53
N GLU A 749 -22.78 -2.60 25.46
CA GLU A 749 -23.18 -2.98 24.11
C GLU A 749 -22.19 -3.94 23.41
N GLN A 750 -20.94 -4.02 23.87
CA GLN A 750 -19.93 -4.93 23.31
C GLN A 750 -19.97 -6.33 23.96
N VAL A 751 -20.51 -6.44 25.18
CA VAL A 751 -20.48 -7.67 25.97
C VAL A 751 -21.14 -8.85 25.26
N ILE A 752 -22.34 -8.65 24.70
CA ILE A 752 -23.10 -9.72 24.05
C ILE A 752 -22.41 -10.18 22.75
N PRO A 753 -21.99 -9.28 21.83
CA PRO A 753 -21.17 -9.67 20.69
C PRO A 753 -19.94 -10.49 21.08
N VAL A 754 -19.19 -10.07 22.12
CA VAL A 754 -17.99 -10.79 22.57
C VAL A 754 -18.32 -12.15 23.16
N LEU A 755 -19.42 -12.26 23.91
CA LEU A 755 -19.91 -13.54 24.43
C LEU A 755 -20.28 -14.50 23.29
N THR A 756 -21.02 -14.01 22.29
CA THR A 756 -21.37 -14.78 21.09
C THR A 756 -20.12 -15.19 20.30
N TRP A 757 -19.13 -14.30 20.19
CA TRP A 757 -17.86 -14.59 19.52
C TRP A 757 -17.07 -15.69 20.25
N ALA A 758 -17.20 -15.80 21.57
CA ALA A 758 -16.63 -16.88 22.38
C ALA A 758 -17.49 -18.16 22.40
N SER A 759 -18.46 -18.29 21.48
CA SER A 759 -19.44 -19.39 21.43
C SER A 759 -20.30 -19.52 22.70
N GLY A 760 -20.44 -18.43 23.46
CA GLY A 760 -21.27 -18.35 24.66
C GLY A 760 -22.70 -17.94 24.37
N GLN A 761 -23.62 -18.40 25.21
CA GLN A 761 -25.02 -18.00 25.22
C GLN A 761 -25.41 -17.51 26.61
N VAL A 762 -26.34 -16.55 26.67
CA VAL A 762 -26.77 -15.90 27.93
C VAL A 762 -27.35 -16.92 28.90
N ASP A 763 -28.25 -17.79 28.43
CA ASP A 763 -28.90 -18.84 29.24
C ASP A 763 -27.88 -19.87 29.73
N ARG A 764 -26.99 -20.36 28.85
CA ARG A 764 -25.94 -21.32 29.21
C ARG A 764 -24.97 -20.76 30.23
N PHE A 765 -24.57 -19.50 30.06
CA PHE A 765 -23.71 -18.79 30.99
C PHE A 765 -24.35 -18.72 32.38
N LEU A 766 -25.59 -18.23 32.47
CA LEU A 766 -26.30 -18.10 33.74
C LEU A 766 -26.48 -19.47 34.43
N ARG A 767 -26.87 -20.50 33.68
CA ARG A 767 -27.03 -21.86 34.19
C ARG A 767 -25.71 -22.42 34.75
N GLN A 768 -24.60 -22.19 34.07
CA GLN A 768 -23.28 -22.65 34.54
C GLN A 768 -22.81 -21.91 35.81
N VAL A 769 -23.19 -20.65 35.99
CA VAL A 769 -22.91 -19.89 37.23
C VAL A 769 -23.78 -20.41 38.40
N LEU A 770 -25.05 -20.73 38.15
CA LEU A 770 -25.97 -21.29 39.15
C LEU A 770 -25.58 -22.71 39.59
N ALA A 771 -25.13 -23.55 38.66
CA ALA A 771 -24.72 -24.93 38.94
C ALA A 771 -23.48 -25.03 39.85
N ARG A 772 -22.74 -23.92 40.06
CA ARG A 772 -21.55 -23.91 40.92
C ARG A 772 -21.94 -23.69 42.38
N PRO A 773 -21.42 -24.48 43.34
CA PRO A 773 -21.73 -24.28 44.76
C PRO A 773 -21.13 -22.96 45.29
N GLU A 774 -21.78 -22.36 46.29
CA GLU A 774 -21.21 -21.24 47.06
C GLU A 774 -19.96 -21.68 47.81
N LEU A 775 -18.91 -20.85 47.78
CA LEU A 775 -17.68 -21.11 48.52
C LEU A 775 -17.86 -20.65 49.97
N GLU A 776 -17.79 -21.58 50.93
CA GLU A 776 -17.66 -21.21 52.34
C GLU A 776 -16.37 -20.42 52.57
N VAL A 777 -16.52 -19.28 53.28
CA VAL A 777 -15.49 -18.28 53.60
C VAL A 777 -14.19 -18.86 54.18
N ALA A 778 -14.21 -20.09 54.72
CA ALA A 778 -13.08 -20.76 55.36
C ALA A 778 -11.96 -21.25 54.41
N MET A 779 -12.22 -21.44 53.10
CA MET A 779 -11.21 -21.92 52.12
C MET A 779 -10.59 -20.80 51.26
N GLY A 780 -10.87 -19.53 51.59
CA GLY A 780 -10.84 -18.37 50.69
C GLY A 780 -9.51 -17.84 50.12
N ARG A 781 -8.50 -18.66 49.78
CA ARG A 781 -7.29 -18.15 49.08
C ARG A 781 -6.74 -19.01 47.95
N THR A 782 -7.24 -20.23 47.76
CA THR A 782 -6.80 -21.11 46.68
C THR A 782 -8.01 -21.50 45.85
N GLY A 783 -8.32 -20.70 44.82
CA GLY A 783 -9.37 -21.03 43.84
C GLY A 783 -9.25 -22.48 43.34
N ARG A 784 -10.38 -23.10 43.01
CA ARG A 784 -10.39 -24.52 42.65
C ARG A 784 -9.68 -24.71 41.32
N VAL A 785 -8.86 -25.75 41.25
CA VAL A 785 -8.28 -26.21 39.99
C VAL A 785 -9.23 -27.27 39.47
N TYR A 786 -9.95 -26.93 38.42
CA TYR A 786 -10.76 -27.88 37.67
C TYR A 786 -10.00 -28.18 36.38
N GLU A 787 -9.35 -29.34 36.31
CA GLU A 787 -8.72 -29.77 35.06
C GLU A 787 -9.81 -29.95 33.99
N GLY A 788 -9.68 -29.21 32.87
CA GLY A 788 -10.59 -29.34 31.72
C GLY A 788 -11.99 -28.76 31.89
N ASP A 789 -12.20 -27.79 32.80
CA ASP A 789 -13.50 -27.13 32.93
C ASP A 789 -13.82 -26.26 31.71
N ALA A 790 -14.78 -26.73 30.91
CA ALA A 790 -15.22 -26.06 29.69
C ALA A 790 -15.74 -24.63 29.94
N PHE A 791 -16.33 -24.34 31.10
CA PHE A 791 -16.82 -22.99 31.40
C PHE A 791 -15.68 -22.02 31.73
N LEU A 792 -14.67 -22.45 32.49
CA LEU A 792 -13.49 -21.62 32.74
C LEU A 792 -12.69 -21.36 31.45
N LEU A 793 -12.62 -22.36 30.57
CA LEU A 793 -12.03 -22.18 29.24
C LEU A 793 -12.83 -21.14 28.43
N GLN A 794 -14.16 -21.20 28.46
CA GLN A 794 -15.03 -20.22 27.81
C GLN A 794 -14.85 -18.80 28.40
N LEU A 795 -14.72 -18.66 29.73
CA LEU A 795 -14.42 -17.38 30.37
C LEU A 795 -13.04 -16.84 29.97
N ALA A 796 -12.03 -17.71 29.89
CA ALA A 796 -10.71 -17.33 29.38
C ALA A 796 -10.78 -16.85 27.92
N GLN A 797 -11.62 -17.48 27.10
CA GLN A 797 -11.89 -17.08 25.72
C GLN A 797 -12.65 -15.74 25.61
N VAL A 798 -13.58 -15.47 26.53
CA VAL A 798 -14.27 -14.17 26.65
C VAL A 798 -13.26 -13.08 27.03
N ARG A 799 -12.41 -13.31 28.05
CA ARG A 799 -11.36 -12.37 28.45
C ARG A 799 -10.41 -12.06 27.29
N ARG A 800 -9.91 -13.10 26.62
CA ARG A 800 -9.02 -12.98 25.45
C ARG A 800 -9.63 -12.10 24.35
N ARG A 801 -10.89 -12.36 23.96
CA ARG A 801 -11.58 -11.55 22.95
C ARG A 801 -11.86 -10.12 23.42
N SER A 802 -12.17 -9.94 24.71
CA SER A 802 -12.38 -8.63 25.31
C SER A 802 -11.11 -7.77 25.23
N GLU A 803 -9.95 -8.34 25.56
CA GLU A 803 -8.64 -7.67 25.43
C GLU A 803 -8.37 -7.23 23.98
N ILE A 804 -8.70 -8.06 22.99
CA ILE A 804 -8.56 -7.71 21.56
C ILE A 804 -9.48 -6.53 21.20
N VAL A 805 -10.74 -6.58 21.62
CA VAL A 805 -11.72 -5.50 21.37
C VAL A 805 -11.25 -4.18 22.00
N LEU A 806 -10.74 -4.22 23.22
CA LEU A 806 -10.22 -3.04 23.93
C LEU A 806 -8.97 -2.48 23.25
N LYS A 807 -7.98 -3.33 22.91
CA LYS A 807 -6.73 -2.88 22.28
C LYS A 807 -6.95 -2.30 20.89
N LEU A 808 -7.85 -2.90 20.10
CA LEU A 808 -8.18 -2.44 18.75
C LEU A 808 -9.29 -1.38 18.72
N GLN A 809 -9.89 -1.06 19.87
CA GLN A 809 -10.99 -0.10 20.02
C GLN A 809 -12.18 -0.39 19.09
N LEU A 810 -12.56 -1.66 18.96
CA LEU A 810 -13.64 -2.07 18.05
C LEU A 810 -15.01 -1.64 18.60
N SER A 811 -15.80 -0.93 17.80
CA SER A 811 -17.15 -0.53 18.17
C SER A 811 -18.12 -1.72 18.16
N ALA A 812 -19.26 -1.57 18.84
CA ALA A 812 -20.29 -2.61 18.87
C ALA A 812 -20.84 -2.90 17.45
N GLU A 813 -20.95 -1.89 16.60
CA GLU A 813 -21.39 -2.02 15.21
C GLU A 813 -20.42 -2.89 14.38
N VAL A 814 -19.11 -2.65 14.50
CA VAL A 814 -18.08 -3.45 13.82
C VAL A 814 -18.16 -4.92 14.25
N LEU A 815 -18.37 -5.17 15.54
CA LEU A 815 -18.47 -6.53 16.07
C LEU A 815 -19.73 -7.25 15.58
N GLN A 816 -20.86 -6.55 15.49
CA GLN A 816 -22.10 -7.12 14.95
C GLN A 816 -21.93 -7.47 13.48
N ASP A 817 -21.46 -6.53 12.65
CA ASP A 817 -21.22 -6.78 11.22
C ASP A 817 -20.22 -7.92 11.00
N TYR A 818 -19.18 -8.01 11.83
CA TYR A 818 -18.23 -9.13 11.80
C TYR A 818 -18.90 -10.47 12.11
N LEU A 819 -19.78 -10.54 13.12
CA LEU A 819 -20.43 -11.79 13.51
C LEU A 819 -21.54 -12.21 12.55
N ASP A 820 -22.28 -11.24 11.99
CA ASP A 820 -23.41 -11.48 11.10
C ASP A 820 -22.98 -12.01 9.74
N TYR A 821 -21.94 -11.42 9.15
CA TYR A 821 -21.45 -11.82 7.81
C TYR A 821 -19.94 -11.68 7.60
N GLY A 822 -19.28 -10.75 8.30
CA GLY A 822 -17.86 -10.44 8.08
C GLY A 822 -16.94 -11.64 8.33
N ASN A 823 -17.26 -12.49 9.29
CA ASN A 823 -16.52 -13.72 9.60
C ASN A 823 -16.50 -14.75 8.45
N ARG A 824 -17.34 -14.57 7.42
CA ARG A 824 -17.41 -15.39 6.20
C ARG A 824 -16.94 -14.62 4.96
N GLU A 825 -17.32 -13.35 4.84
CA GLU A 825 -17.08 -12.55 3.64
C GLU A 825 -15.78 -11.72 3.69
N TRP A 826 -15.42 -11.17 4.86
CA TRP A 826 -14.25 -10.31 5.00
C TRP A 826 -12.94 -11.09 5.08
N ILE A 827 -12.96 -12.24 5.75
CA ILE A 827 -11.81 -13.09 6.05
C ILE A 827 -12.14 -14.53 5.66
N THR A 828 -11.24 -15.18 4.92
CA THR A 828 -11.38 -16.60 4.59
C THR A 828 -10.77 -17.46 5.70
N GLN A 829 -11.61 -18.09 6.52
CA GLN A 829 -11.18 -19.00 7.59
C GLN A 829 -12.13 -20.21 7.74
N PRO A 830 -11.62 -21.39 8.17
CA PRO A 830 -12.43 -22.61 8.27
C PRO A 830 -13.46 -22.56 9.40
N ASP A 831 -13.09 -21.99 10.55
CA ASP A 831 -14.01 -21.74 11.67
C ASP A 831 -14.31 -20.23 11.74
N PRO A 832 -15.58 -19.80 11.52
CA PRO A 832 -15.98 -18.39 11.57
C PRO A 832 -15.75 -17.72 12.93
N LEU A 833 -15.73 -18.45 14.05
CA LEU A 833 -15.61 -17.88 15.40
C LEU A 833 -14.20 -18.02 15.99
N ALA A 834 -13.29 -18.68 15.28
CA ALA A 834 -11.91 -18.83 15.71
C ALA A 834 -11.16 -17.49 15.69
N VAL A 835 -10.32 -17.27 16.70
CA VAL A 835 -9.39 -16.15 16.78
C VAL A 835 -8.01 -16.65 16.34
N SER A 836 -7.75 -16.54 15.03
CA SER A 836 -6.46 -16.85 14.44
C SER A 836 -5.59 -15.59 14.33
N PHE A 837 -4.31 -15.76 13.96
CA PHE A 837 -3.46 -14.63 13.62
C PHE A 837 -4.07 -13.78 12.49
N ASN A 838 -4.67 -14.43 11.48
CA ASN A 838 -5.34 -13.75 10.36
C ASN A 838 -6.51 -12.90 10.85
N THR A 839 -7.31 -13.45 11.76
CA THR A 839 -8.43 -12.74 12.38
C THR A 839 -7.95 -11.47 13.07
N PHE A 840 -6.91 -11.59 13.90
CA PHE A 840 -6.34 -10.45 14.60
C PHE A 840 -5.75 -9.41 13.63
N TYR A 841 -4.95 -9.84 12.66
CA TYR A 841 -4.32 -8.96 11.67
C TYR A 841 -5.36 -8.14 10.90
N TYR A 842 -6.38 -8.78 10.34
CA TYR A 842 -7.36 -8.07 9.52
C TYR A 842 -8.31 -7.19 10.33
N LEU A 843 -8.65 -7.57 11.56
CA LEU A 843 -9.39 -6.67 12.46
C LEU A 843 -8.53 -5.45 12.84
N ALA A 844 -7.23 -5.63 13.04
CA ALA A 844 -6.31 -4.51 13.25
C ALA A 844 -6.16 -3.64 11.99
N THR A 845 -6.14 -4.23 10.79
CA THR A 845 -6.19 -3.49 9.51
C THR A 845 -7.47 -2.67 9.39
N LEU A 846 -8.63 -3.25 9.75
CA LEU A 846 -9.91 -2.53 9.74
C LEU A 846 -9.93 -1.39 10.75
N ALA A 847 -9.44 -1.63 11.98
CA ALA A 847 -9.27 -0.58 12.98
C ALA A 847 -8.36 0.54 12.47
N HIS A 848 -7.24 0.19 11.83
CA HIS A 848 -6.34 1.16 11.21
C HIS A 848 -7.02 1.94 10.07
N ALA A 849 -7.85 1.30 9.26
CA ALA A 849 -8.64 1.97 8.23
C ALA A 849 -9.49 3.11 8.81
N PHE A 850 -10.10 2.89 9.97
CA PHE A 850 -10.86 3.92 10.68
C PHE A 850 -9.96 5.05 11.20
N THR A 851 -8.74 4.76 11.64
CA THR A 851 -7.80 5.81 12.09
C THR A 851 -7.25 6.68 10.95
N LEU A 852 -7.28 6.18 9.71
CA LEU A 852 -6.79 6.90 8.53
C LEU A 852 -7.84 7.84 7.90
N SER A 853 -9.04 7.93 8.48
CA SER A 853 -10.14 8.77 8.04
C SER A 853 -10.74 9.53 9.22
N GLU A 854 -11.21 10.76 8.96
CA GLU A 854 -12.01 11.52 9.93
C GLU A 854 -13.52 11.25 9.78
N ARG A 855 -13.92 10.46 8.78
CA ARG A 855 -15.33 10.15 8.51
C ARG A 855 -15.85 9.05 9.46
N PRO A 856 -17.17 8.99 9.71
CA PRO A 856 -17.77 7.99 10.61
C PRO A 856 -17.51 6.54 10.14
N GLN A 857 -17.26 5.63 11.09
CA GLN A 857 -17.00 4.21 10.82
C GLN A 857 -18.11 3.55 9.99
N ALA A 858 -19.37 3.93 10.24
CA ALA A 858 -20.55 3.44 9.53
C ALA A 858 -20.44 3.57 8.01
N GLN A 859 -19.81 4.62 7.47
CA GLN A 859 -19.71 4.80 6.01
C GLN A 859 -18.90 3.69 5.31
N LEU A 860 -17.81 3.24 5.94
CA LEU A 860 -17.00 2.15 5.40
C LEU A 860 -17.69 0.79 5.63
N LEU A 861 -18.35 0.59 6.76
CA LEU A 861 -19.11 -0.63 7.04
C LEU A 861 -20.30 -0.78 6.06
N ASP A 862 -21.04 0.29 5.80
CA ASP A 862 -22.13 0.32 4.83
C ASP A 862 -21.62 -0.02 3.42
N TYR A 863 -20.46 0.53 3.03
CA TYR A 863 -19.82 0.16 1.77
C TYR A 863 -19.50 -1.34 1.71
N LEU A 864 -18.86 -1.90 2.74
CA LEU A 864 -18.52 -3.33 2.78
C LEU A 864 -19.77 -4.21 2.74
N ARG A 865 -20.85 -3.81 3.42
CA ARG A 865 -22.12 -4.53 3.48
C ARG A 865 -22.80 -4.56 2.11
N GLU A 866 -22.85 -3.42 1.42
CA GLU A 866 -23.42 -3.33 0.07
C GLU A 866 -22.55 -4.05 -0.97
N ALA A 867 -21.23 -3.89 -0.89
CA ALA A 867 -20.29 -4.56 -1.80
C ALA A 867 -20.34 -6.10 -1.66
N ALA A 868 -20.60 -6.60 -0.44
CA ALA A 868 -20.79 -8.03 -0.18
C ALA A 868 -22.10 -8.59 -0.75
N ARG A 869 -23.16 -7.77 -0.87
CA ARG A 869 -24.46 -8.18 -1.46
C ARG A 869 -24.40 -8.35 -2.98
N LEU A 870 -23.49 -7.64 -3.65
CA LEU A 870 -23.33 -7.74 -5.10
C LEU A 870 -22.77 -9.12 -5.51
N PRO A 871 -23.23 -9.71 -6.64
CA PRO A 871 -22.77 -11.02 -7.08
C PRO A 871 -21.26 -11.03 -7.35
N LYS A 872 -20.61 -12.16 -7.09
CA LYS A 872 -19.19 -12.39 -7.36
C LYS A 872 -19.02 -12.67 -8.86
N ILE A 873 -18.00 -12.11 -9.51
CA ILE A 873 -17.77 -12.26 -10.96
C ILE A 873 -17.37 -13.69 -11.35
N ILE A 874 -16.96 -14.50 -10.38
CA ILE A 874 -16.27 -15.76 -10.61
C ILE A 874 -17.17 -16.91 -10.16
N GLU A 875 -18.19 -17.23 -10.97
CA GLU A 875 -18.78 -18.58 -11.00
C GLU A 875 -18.77 -19.08 -12.46
N PRO A 876 -17.85 -20.00 -12.82
CA PRO A 876 -17.86 -20.57 -14.16
C PRO A 876 -19.16 -21.37 -14.37
N GLY A 877 -20.01 -20.90 -15.27
CA GLY A 877 -21.27 -21.56 -15.66
C GLY A 877 -22.55 -20.90 -15.15
N ALA A 878 -22.48 -19.84 -14.34
CA ALA A 878 -23.64 -19.03 -13.97
C ALA A 878 -23.79 -17.82 -14.92
N PRO A 879 -25.01 -17.45 -15.36
CA PRO A 879 -25.20 -16.24 -16.17
C PRO A 879 -24.78 -15.00 -15.36
N PRO A 880 -24.05 -14.03 -15.95
CA PRO A 880 -23.72 -12.79 -15.27
C PRO A 880 -25.02 -12.05 -14.95
N LYS A 881 -25.32 -11.89 -13.65
CA LYS A 881 -26.52 -11.18 -13.20
C LYS A 881 -26.46 -9.67 -13.47
N LEU A 882 -25.27 -9.11 -13.67
CA LEU A 882 -25.04 -7.67 -13.93
C LEU A 882 -24.47 -7.45 -15.33
N SER A 883 -24.93 -6.39 -16.01
CA SER A 883 -24.41 -5.98 -17.32
C SER A 883 -23.00 -5.36 -17.19
N ALA A 884 -22.29 -5.23 -18.33
CA ALA A 884 -20.98 -4.56 -18.35
C ALA A 884 -21.06 -3.08 -17.90
N HIS A 885 -22.14 -2.38 -18.27
CA HIS A 885 -22.40 -1.01 -17.84
C HIS A 885 -22.66 -0.93 -16.33
N ALA A 886 -23.45 -1.86 -15.78
CA ALA A 886 -23.72 -1.91 -14.35
C ALA A 886 -22.44 -2.15 -13.54
N TRP A 887 -21.56 -3.06 -14.02
CA TRP A 887 -20.24 -3.27 -13.41
C TRP A 887 -19.35 -2.03 -13.46
N ALA A 888 -19.30 -1.32 -14.59
CA ALA A 888 -18.51 -0.10 -14.72
C ALA A 888 -18.97 0.97 -13.72
N LEU A 889 -20.28 1.16 -13.58
CA LEU A 889 -20.87 2.11 -12.62
C LEU A 889 -20.60 1.72 -11.17
N ALA A 890 -20.84 0.46 -10.80
CA ALA A 890 -20.57 -0.03 -9.46
C ALA A 890 -19.09 0.14 -9.09
N THR A 891 -18.17 -0.10 -10.05
CA THR A 891 -16.72 0.09 -9.86
C THR A 891 -16.38 1.55 -9.59
N GLN A 892 -16.94 2.48 -10.37
CA GLN A 892 -16.71 3.91 -10.21
C GLN A 892 -17.31 4.45 -8.90
N ALA A 893 -18.54 4.06 -8.58
CA ALA A 893 -19.21 4.43 -7.32
C ALA A 893 -18.47 3.89 -6.10
N ALA A 894 -17.99 2.64 -6.16
CA ALA A 894 -17.14 2.06 -5.13
C ALA A 894 -15.85 2.86 -4.92
N ALA A 895 -15.16 3.17 -6.02
CA ALA A 895 -13.93 3.95 -5.96
C ALA A 895 -14.18 5.37 -5.41
N ALA A 896 -15.29 6.00 -5.79
CA ALA A 896 -15.68 7.30 -5.27
C ALA A 896 -15.94 7.28 -3.76
N ARG A 897 -16.72 6.30 -3.26
CA ARG A 897 -16.99 6.17 -1.82
C ARG A 897 -15.73 5.93 -1.00
N LEU A 898 -14.86 5.03 -1.46
CA LEU A 898 -13.58 4.77 -0.80
C LEU A 898 -12.63 5.98 -0.88
N ALA A 899 -12.59 6.68 -2.01
CA ALA A 899 -11.81 7.90 -2.19
C ALA A 899 -12.27 9.02 -1.25
N VAL A 900 -13.59 9.22 -1.11
CA VAL A 900 -14.18 10.18 -0.16
C VAL A 900 -13.86 9.79 1.27
N PHE A 901 -14.04 8.52 1.63
CA PHE A 901 -13.75 8.03 2.98
C PHE A 901 -12.27 8.22 3.32
N PHE A 902 -11.36 7.90 2.41
CA PHE A 902 -9.92 7.99 2.63
C PHE A 902 -9.30 9.33 2.23
N GLY A 903 -10.08 10.34 1.80
CA GLY A 903 -9.54 11.61 1.31
C GLY A 903 -8.44 11.42 0.25
N TRP A 904 -8.65 10.48 -0.67
CA TRP A 904 -7.69 10.07 -1.70
C TRP A 904 -8.28 10.25 -3.11
N SER A 905 -7.48 10.08 -4.17
CA SER A 905 -7.99 10.28 -5.53
C SER A 905 -8.80 9.06 -6.00
N ILE A 906 -9.90 9.32 -6.72
CA ILE A 906 -10.72 8.25 -7.32
C ILE A 906 -9.88 7.40 -8.28
N GLN A 907 -8.99 8.05 -9.04
CA GLN A 907 -8.12 7.35 -9.98
C GLN A 907 -7.17 6.39 -9.26
N ASP A 908 -6.56 6.79 -8.13
CA ASP A 908 -5.67 5.92 -7.38
C ASP A 908 -6.40 4.68 -6.83
N VAL A 909 -7.63 4.85 -6.35
CA VAL A 909 -8.47 3.72 -5.88
C VAL A 909 -8.83 2.79 -7.04
N LEU A 910 -9.17 3.33 -8.21
CA LEU A 910 -9.44 2.54 -9.42
C LEU A 910 -8.20 1.75 -9.88
N GLU A 911 -7.02 2.36 -9.88
CA GLU A 911 -5.76 1.69 -10.22
C GLU A 911 -5.50 0.53 -9.23
N CYS A 912 -5.76 0.72 -7.94
CA CYS A 912 -5.67 -0.34 -6.94
C CYS A 912 -6.65 -1.49 -7.23
N ALA A 913 -7.92 -1.19 -7.51
CA ALA A 913 -8.92 -2.21 -7.83
C ALA A 913 -8.56 -3.01 -9.09
N GLN A 914 -8.17 -2.31 -10.18
CA GLN A 914 -7.70 -2.95 -11.41
C GLN A 914 -6.50 -3.86 -11.17
N SER A 915 -5.60 -3.45 -10.26
CA SER A 915 -4.44 -4.24 -9.88
C SER A 915 -4.84 -5.63 -9.31
N ILE A 916 -5.92 -5.69 -8.53
CA ILE A 916 -6.42 -6.91 -7.89
C ILE A 916 -7.09 -7.86 -8.89
N SER A 917 -7.33 -7.41 -10.13
CA SER A 917 -8.16 -8.11 -11.13
C SER A 917 -9.60 -8.33 -10.66
N GLN A 918 -10.08 -7.48 -9.74
CA GLN A 918 -11.46 -7.46 -9.28
C GLN A 918 -11.97 -6.01 -9.26
N PRO A 919 -13.22 -5.76 -9.68
CA PRO A 919 -13.75 -4.39 -9.75
C PRO A 919 -14.08 -3.76 -8.39
N LEU A 920 -14.21 -4.56 -7.33
CA LEU A 920 -14.66 -4.09 -6.02
C LEU A 920 -13.74 -4.61 -4.91
N ILE A 921 -13.55 -3.78 -3.90
CA ILE A 921 -12.83 -4.12 -2.67
C ILE A 921 -13.86 -4.65 -1.67
N ARG A 922 -13.89 -5.97 -1.48
CA ARG A 922 -14.88 -6.67 -0.65
C ARG A 922 -14.27 -7.33 0.58
N THR A 923 -13.03 -7.80 0.47
CA THR A 923 -12.34 -8.50 1.56
C THR A 923 -11.37 -7.58 2.27
N LEU A 924 -11.07 -7.88 3.54
CA LEU A 924 -10.09 -7.11 4.29
C LEU A 924 -8.66 -7.27 3.74
N GLN A 925 -8.39 -8.36 3.02
CA GLN A 925 -7.14 -8.53 2.27
C GLN A 925 -7.01 -7.51 1.13
N GLN A 926 -8.11 -7.23 0.42
CA GLN A 926 -8.12 -6.23 -0.65
C GLN A 926 -8.04 -4.81 -0.08
N LEU A 927 -8.72 -4.57 1.04
CA LEU A 927 -8.64 -3.32 1.77
C LEU A 927 -7.21 -3.07 2.29
N ASP A 928 -6.56 -4.09 2.84
CA ASP A 928 -5.17 -4.04 3.29
C ASP A 928 -4.21 -3.57 2.18
N LEU A 929 -4.36 -4.10 0.95
CA LEU A 929 -3.56 -3.64 -0.19
C LEU A 929 -3.79 -2.16 -0.49
N LEU A 930 -5.05 -1.71 -0.51
CA LEU A 930 -5.38 -0.30 -0.72
C LEU A 930 -4.71 0.59 0.35
N LEU A 931 -4.81 0.19 1.63
CA LEU A 931 -4.23 0.94 2.73
C LEU A 931 -2.70 0.98 2.65
N ARG A 932 -2.05 -0.13 2.28
CA ARG A 932 -0.60 -0.17 2.06
C ARG A 932 -0.14 0.75 0.93
N ILE A 933 -0.84 0.76 -0.20
CA ILE A 933 -0.50 1.65 -1.31
C ILE A 933 -0.76 3.11 -0.94
N ARG A 934 -1.87 3.41 -0.26
CA ARG A 934 -2.18 4.78 0.20
C ARG A 934 -1.13 5.30 1.18
N THR A 935 -0.80 4.52 2.21
CA THR A 935 0.20 4.90 3.22
C THR A 935 1.59 5.07 2.60
N LEU A 936 1.95 4.21 1.63
CA LEU A 936 3.16 4.39 0.84
C LEU A 936 3.13 5.66 0.01
N SER A 937 2.06 5.89 -0.75
CA SER A 937 1.88 7.07 -1.60
C SER A 937 2.04 8.35 -0.80
N ALA A 938 1.37 8.43 0.36
CA ALA A 938 1.50 9.56 1.29
C ALA A 938 2.94 9.77 1.80
N ARG A 939 3.71 8.70 2.00
CA ARG A 939 5.09 8.77 2.48
C ARG A 939 6.11 9.16 1.40
N CYS A 940 5.93 8.67 0.17
CA CYS A 940 6.93 8.80 -0.90
C CYS A 940 6.57 9.83 -1.99
N GLY A 941 5.34 10.35 -2.00
CA GLY A 941 4.86 11.29 -3.01
C GLY A 941 4.54 10.67 -4.37
N MET A 942 4.68 9.35 -4.54
CA MET A 942 4.32 8.64 -5.78
C MET A 942 2.82 8.32 -5.82
N ASP A 943 2.19 8.45 -7.00
CA ASP A 943 0.80 8.01 -7.24
C ASP A 943 0.68 6.47 -7.18
N ALA A 944 -0.55 5.96 -7.01
CA ALA A 944 -0.78 4.53 -6.89
C ALA A 944 -0.28 3.77 -8.13
N ARG A 945 -0.48 4.36 -9.32
CA ARG A 945 -0.04 3.77 -10.58
C ARG A 945 1.47 3.60 -10.65
N THR A 946 2.27 4.58 -10.23
CA THR A 946 3.74 4.45 -10.21
C THR A 946 4.19 3.38 -9.23
N LEU A 947 3.61 3.34 -8.03
CA LEU A 947 3.88 2.28 -7.05
C LEU A 947 3.57 0.89 -7.61
N LEU A 948 2.41 0.72 -8.26
CA LEU A 948 2.01 -0.53 -8.88
C LEU A 948 2.96 -0.95 -10.03
N LEU A 949 3.41 -0.01 -10.85
CA LEU A 949 4.38 -0.27 -11.93
C LEU A 949 5.71 -0.76 -11.37
N ILE A 950 6.25 -0.07 -10.35
CA ILE A 950 7.50 -0.47 -9.68
C ILE A 950 7.33 -1.85 -9.01
N GLY A 951 6.22 -2.05 -8.31
CA GLY A 951 5.95 -3.29 -7.58
C GLY A 951 5.76 -4.51 -8.48
N ARG A 952 5.42 -4.31 -9.76
CA ARG A 952 5.21 -5.37 -10.77
C ARG A 952 6.39 -5.57 -11.71
N LEU A 953 7.53 -4.94 -11.43
CA LEU A 953 8.71 -5.09 -12.27
C LEU A 953 9.18 -6.55 -12.34
N PRO A 954 9.48 -7.06 -13.56
CA PRO A 954 9.94 -8.43 -13.75
C PRO A 954 11.33 -8.65 -13.16
N SER A 955 11.66 -9.89 -12.79
CA SER A 955 13.01 -10.24 -12.30
C SER A 955 14.08 -10.20 -13.41
N SER A 956 13.67 -10.30 -14.68
CA SER A 956 14.53 -10.20 -15.87
C SER A 956 14.18 -8.99 -16.74
N ALA A 957 15.08 -8.65 -17.67
CA ALA A 957 14.88 -7.63 -18.70
C ALA A 957 15.41 -8.15 -20.06
N ASN A 958 14.93 -9.33 -20.47
CA ASN A 958 15.37 -10.03 -21.67
C ASN A 958 14.50 -9.65 -22.88
N THR A 959 13.23 -9.36 -22.67
CA THR A 959 12.28 -8.99 -23.73
C THR A 959 12.11 -7.47 -23.84
N LEU A 960 11.66 -6.99 -25.01
CA LEU A 960 11.37 -5.57 -25.21
C LEU A 960 10.31 -5.06 -24.23
N ALA A 961 9.26 -5.85 -23.97
CA ALA A 961 8.20 -5.49 -23.03
C ALA A 961 8.72 -5.29 -21.59
N GLU A 962 9.62 -6.16 -21.12
CA GLU A 962 10.24 -6.00 -19.79
C GLU A 962 11.13 -4.75 -19.73
N LYS A 963 11.93 -4.48 -20.77
CA LYS A 963 12.75 -3.25 -20.85
C LYS A 963 11.87 -2.00 -20.81
N THR A 964 10.79 -1.98 -21.58
CA THR A 964 9.81 -0.87 -21.58
C THR A 964 9.13 -0.73 -20.22
N ALA A 965 8.84 -1.81 -19.51
CA ALA A 965 8.28 -1.74 -18.15
C ALA A 965 9.24 -1.03 -17.17
N TYR A 966 10.54 -1.35 -17.22
CA TYR A 966 11.56 -0.65 -16.44
C TYR A 966 11.68 0.83 -16.83
N GLN A 967 11.63 1.15 -18.12
CA GLN A 967 11.68 2.52 -18.62
C GLN A 967 10.50 3.35 -18.09
N VAL A 968 9.26 2.90 -18.31
CA VAL A 968 8.05 3.62 -17.90
C VAL A 968 8.00 3.81 -16.38
N ALA A 969 8.39 2.79 -15.61
CA ALA A 969 8.46 2.90 -14.16
C ALA A 969 9.52 3.91 -13.71
N ALA A 970 10.71 3.91 -14.33
CA ALA A 970 11.80 4.82 -14.00
C ALA A 970 11.46 6.29 -14.32
N GLU A 971 10.87 6.55 -15.49
CA GLU A 971 10.45 7.90 -15.89
C GLU A 971 9.43 8.47 -14.90
N LYS A 972 8.38 7.70 -14.58
CA LYS A 972 7.35 8.13 -13.62
C LYS A 972 7.90 8.31 -12.20
N ALA A 973 8.78 7.42 -11.75
CA ALA A 973 9.43 7.54 -10.44
C ALA A 973 10.35 8.77 -10.34
N LEU A 974 10.99 9.17 -11.43
CA LEU A 974 11.78 10.41 -11.45
C LEU A 974 10.88 11.66 -11.47
N LEU A 975 9.78 11.62 -12.21
CA LEU A 975 8.81 12.72 -12.24
C LEU A 975 8.24 13.04 -10.85
N SER A 976 8.03 12.02 -10.00
CA SER A 976 7.58 12.23 -8.62
C SER A 976 8.61 12.93 -7.71
N LEU A 977 9.88 13.01 -8.12
CA LEU A 977 10.89 13.80 -7.39
C LEU A 977 10.94 15.26 -7.86
N SER A 978 10.56 15.53 -9.11
CA SER A 978 10.57 16.89 -9.68
C SER A 978 9.28 17.66 -9.40
N GLU A 979 8.15 16.97 -9.36
CA GLU A 979 6.91 17.56 -8.90
C GLU A 979 6.99 17.63 -7.38
N THR A 980 7.08 18.85 -6.81
CA THR A 980 6.69 19.06 -5.41
C THR A 980 5.18 18.85 -5.31
N SER A 981 4.77 17.59 -5.41
CA SER A 981 3.41 17.16 -5.17
C SER A 981 3.20 17.25 -3.68
N GLY A 982 2.82 18.44 -3.21
CA GLY A 982 1.93 18.49 -2.06
C GLY A 982 0.78 17.53 -2.34
N PRO A 983 0.26 16.80 -1.33
CA PRO A 983 -0.84 15.88 -1.55
C PRO A 983 -1.89 16.67 -2.34
N VAL A 984 -2.22 16.20 -3.54
CA VAL A 984 -3.47 16.60 -4.18
C VAL A 984 -4.52 15.98 -3.28
N LEU A 985 -4.78 16.66 -2.15
CA LEU A 985 -6.07 16.70 -1.54
C LEU A 985 -6.93 17.12 -2.71
N ALA A 986 -7.59 16.14 -3.33
CA ALA A 986 -8.87 16.43 -3.92
C ALA A 986 -9.54 17.29 -2.84
N GLN A 987 -9.78 18.57 -3.14
CA GLN A 987 -10.82 19.27 -2.42
C GLN A 987 -11.98 18.31 -2.55
N ALA A 988 -12.28 17.58 -1.48
CA ALA A 988 -13.45 16.76 -1.39
C ALA A 988 -14.57 17.79 -1.43
N SER A 989 -14.91 18.25 -2.63
CA SER A 989 -16.24 18.73 -2.88
C SER A 989 -17.09 17.56 -2.40
N ASP A 990 -17.88 17.80 -1.35
CA ASP A 990 -18.92 16.86 -0.91
C ASP A 990 -19.95 16.61 -2.04
N GLU A 991 -19.77 17.20 -3.23
CA GLU A 991 -20.37 16.73 -4.47
C GLU A 991 -19.74 15.38 -4.87
N PRO A 992 -20.49 14.25 -4.75
CA PRO A 992 -20.05 13.01 -5.35
C PRO A 992 -19.77 13.27 -6.82
N ALA A 993 -18.64 12.78 -7.34
CA ALA A 993 -18.35 12.84 -8.76
C ALA A 993 -19.48 12.14 -9.52
N GLN A 994 -20.51 12.89 -9.91
CA GLN A 994 -21.66 12.39 -10.66
C GLN A 994 -21.13 11.92 -12.00
N THR A 995 -20.84 10.63 -12.06
CA THR A 995 -20.28 9.99 -13.26
C THR A 995 -21.40 9.67 -14.27
N VAL A 996 -22.64 9.87 -13.85
CA VAL A 996 -23.88 9.49 -14.53
C VAL A 996 -24.89 10.58 -14.34
N LYS A 997 -25.64 10.89 -15.40
CA LYS A 997 -26.84 11.71 -15.33
C LYS A 997 -28.04 10.79 -15.18
N ILE A 998 -28.75 10.98 -14.07
CA ILE A 998 -29.95 10.22 -13.74
C ILE A 998 -31.12 11.19 -13.70
N THR A 999 -32.18 10.91 -14.45
CA THR A 999 -33.42 11.69 -14.42
C THR A 999 -34.59 10.76 -14.15
N CYS A 1000 -35.40 11.09 -13.15
CA CYS A 1000 -36.64 10.38 -12.83
C CYS A 1000 -37.84 11.29 -13.14
N GLU A 1001 -38.76 10.80 -13.94
CA GLU A 1001 -40.01 11.47 -14.27
C GLU A 1001 -41.20 10.55 -13.97
N LEU A 1002 -42.29 11.11 -13.46
CA LEU A 1002 -43.54 10.38 -13.27
C LEU A 1002 -44.32 10.39 -14.60
N LEU A 1003 -44.73 9.20 -15.07
CA LEU A 1003 -45.55 9.08 -16.27
C LEU A 1003 -47.03 9.01 -15.87
N GLY A 1004 -47.75 10.12 -16.03
CA GLY A 1004 -49.20 10.19 -15.82
C GLY A 1004 -49.61 11.20 -14.75
N ASN A 1005 -50.70 10.89 -14.04
CA ASN A 1005 -51.23 11.72 -12.96
C ASN A 1005 -50.45 11.47 -11.67
N ASN A 1006 -50.37 12.50 -10.84
CA ASN A 1006 -49.63 12.46 -9.59
C ASN A 1006 -50.43 11.93 -8.39
N GLU A 1007 -51.49 11.18 -8.69
CA GLU A 1007 -52.46 10.71 -7.72
C GLU A 1007 -52.68 9.21 -7.94
N ALA A 1008 -52.67 8.45 -6.86
CA ALA A 1008 -52.96 7.01 -6.85
C ALA A 1008 -54.03 6.71 -5.81
N ILE A 1009 -54.97 5.82 -6.12
CA ILE A 1009 -56.02 5.45 -5.17
C ILE A 1009 -55.53 4.39 -4.18
N ALA A 1010 -55.61 4.68 -2.88
CA ALA A 1010 -55.27 3.73 -1.81
C ALA A 1010 -56.08 2.42 -1.92
N GLY A 1011 -55.44 1.28 -1.68
CA GLY A 1011 -56.08 -0.05 -1.65
C GLY A 1011 -56.48 -0.61 -3.02
N LYS A 1012 -56.41 0.18 -4.09
CA LYS A 1012 -56.78 -0.24 -5.45
C LYS A 1012 -55.60 -0.85 -6.20
N ARG A 1013 -55.39 -2.16 -5.98
CA ARG A 1013 -54.23 -2.92 -6.52
C ARG A 1013 -54.11 -2.97 -8.04
N GLU A 1014 -55.19 -2.70 -8.77
CA GLU A 1014 -55.19 -2.67 -10.24
C GLU A 1014 -54.66 -1.35 -10.80
N GLU A 1015 -54.65 -0.29 -9.98
CA GLU A 1015 -54.11 1.01 -10.35
C GLU A 1015 -52.60 1.04 -10.16
N LYS A 1016 -51.90 1.56 -11.15
CA LYS A 1016 -50.43 1.61 -11.18
C LYS A 1016 -49.98 2.96 -11.68
N VAL A 1017 -49.01 3.54 -10.98
CA VAL A 1017 -48.35 4.76 -11.41
C VAL A 1017 -46.94 4.41 -11.84
N THR A 1018 -46.55 4.77 -13.06
CA THR A 1018 -45.24 4.37 -13.62
C THR A 1018 -44.23 5.49 -13.47
N TYR A 1019 -43.11 5.20 -12.81
CA TYR A 1019 -41.92 6.04 -12.82
C TYR A 1019 -41.01 5.66 -13.98
N LYS A 1020 -40.48 6.65 -14.68
CA LYS A 1020 -39.48 6.47 -15.73
C LYS A 1020 -38.14 7.03 -15.28
N VAL A 1021 -37.17 6.15 -15.09
CA VAL A 1021 -35.79 6.50 -14.73
C VAL A 1021 -34.90 6.35 -15.96
N THR A 1022 -34.22 7.43 -16.34
CA THR A 1022 -33.26 7.43 -17.46
C THR A 1022 -31.85 7.58 -16.92
N VAL A 1023 -30.96 6.67 -17.32
CA VAL A 1023 -29.56 6.59 -16.86
C VAL A 1023 -28.63 6.74 -18.06
N THR A 1024 -27.84 7.82 -18.08
CA THR A 1024 -26.88 8.11 -19.16
C THR A 1024 -25.51 8.48 -18.62
N ASN A 1025 -24.44 8.20 -19.37
CA ASN A 1025 -23.11 8.67 -19.02
C ASN A 1025 -22.97 10.20 -19.23
N MET A 1026 -21.83 10.79 -18.84
CA MET A 1026 -21.60 12.24 -19.02
C MET A 1026 -21.63 12.73 -20.49
N GLN A 1027 -21.47 11.81 -21.45
CA GLN A 1027 -21.54 12.06 -22.88
C GLN A 1027 -22.96 11.82 -23.44
N ASN A 1028 -23.97 11.64 -22.57
CA ASN A 1028 -25.37 11.33 -22.89
C ASN A 1028 -25.58 10.01 -23.65
N LEU A 1029 -24.67 9.05 -23.52
CA LEU A 1029 -24.87 7.68 -24.04
C LEU A 1029 -25.69 6.85 -23.04
N PRO A 1030 -26.66 6.05 -23.51
CA PRO A 1030 -27.54 5.25 -22.65
C PRO A 1030 -26.80 4.09 -21.97
N MET A 1031 -27.10 3.85 -20.69
CA MET A 1031 -26.50 2.79 -19.89
C MET A 1031 -27.49 1.63 -19.69
N SER A 1032 -27.24 0.51 -20.35
CA SER A 1032 -28.14 -0.65 -20.37
C SER A 1032 -27.89 -1.68 -19.26
N GLY A 1033 -28.97 -2.30 -18.75
CA GLY A 1033 -28.92 -3.37 -17.76
C GLY A 1033 -28.47 -2.94 -16.36
N VAL A 1034 -28.66 -1.66 -16.00
CA VAL A 1034 -28.39 -1.10 -14.67
C VAL A 1034 -29.64 -1.27 -13.81
N PHE A 1035 -29.51 -1.85 -12.62
CA PHE A 1035 -30.65 -2.07 -11.73
C PHE A 1035 -30.95 -0.80 -10.91
N VAL A 1036 -32.24 -0.46 -10.78
CA VAL A 1036 -32.69 0.69 -9.97
C VAL A 1036 -33.46 0.15 -8.77
N HIS A 1037 -32.95 0.44 -7.58
CA HIS A 1037 -33.56 0.06 -6.31
C HIS A 1037 -34.49 1.15 -5.81
N TRP A 1038 -35.51 0.75 -5.04
CA TRP A 1038 -36.53 1.65 -4.53
C TRP A 1038 -36.83 1.42 -3.06
N GLN A 1039 -37.24 2.49 -2.38
CA GLN A 1039 -37.74 2.46 -1.01
C GLN A 1039 -39.02 3.29 -0.94
N THR A 1040 -40.09 2.66 -0.48
CA THR A 1040 -41.43 3.22 -0.35
C THR A 1040 -42.07 2.87 1.00
N THR A 1041 -42.98 3.71 1.47
CA THR A 1041 -43.74 3.56 2.72
C THR A 1041 -45.24 3.38 2.51
N LEU A 1042 -45.85 3.99 1.47
CA LEU A 1042 -47.30 3.92 1.23
C LEU A 1042 -47.66 2.93 0.11
N GLY A 1043 -46.69 2.25 -0.48
CA GLY A 1043 -46.91 1.24 -1.51
C GLY A 1043 -45.70 0.34 -1.76
N THR A 1044 -45.78 -0.43 -2.85
CA THR A 1044 -44.73 -1.35 -3.28
C THR A 1044 -44.34 -1.07 -4.73
N ILE A 1045 -43.04 -1.07 -5.02
CA ILE A 1045 -42.48 -0.91 -6.36
C ILE A 1045 -41.82 -2.22 -6.80
N VAL A 1046 -42.05 -2.65 -8.05
CA VAL A 1046 -41.38 -3.82 -8.64
C VAL A 1046 -40.12 -3.39 -9.37
N GLU A 1047 -38.95 -3.60 -8.76
CA GLU A 1047 -37.65 -3.18 -9.32
C GLU A 1047 -37.37 -3.77 -10.71
N SER A 1048 -36.73 -2.99 -11.58
CA SER A 1048 -36.37 -3.39 -12.93
C SER A 1048 -35.01 -2.84 -13.37
N ALA A 1049 -34.40 -3.50 -14.35
CA ALA A 1049 -33.15 -3.06 -14.97
C ALA A 1049 -33.43 -2.13 -16.17
N THR A 1050 -32.50 -1.21 -16.45
CA THR A 1050 -32.60 -0.32 -17.62
C THR A 1050 -32.58 -1.10 -18.94
N SER A 1051 -33.38 -0.65 -19.90
CA SER A 1051 -33.43 -1.16 -21.27
C SER A 1051 -32.14 -0.82 -22.06
N PRO A 1052 -31.95 -1.34 -23.30
CA PRO A 1052 -30.85 -0.93 -24.18
C PRO A 1052 -30.76 0.59 -24.41
N GLU A 1053 -31.88 1.30 -24.30
CA GLU A 1053 -32.00 2.76 -24.40
C GLU A 1053 -31.70 3.48 -23.07
N GLY A 1054 -31.30 2.76 -22.02
CA GLY A 1054 -30.93 3.33 -20.72
C GLY A 1054 -32.13 3.75 -19.86
N VAL A 1055 -33.32 3.21 -20.13
CA VAL A 1055 -34.57 3.59 -19.45
C VAL A 1055 -35.11 2.42 -18.62
N ALA A 1056 -35.44 2.67 -17.35
CA ALA A 1056 -36.17 1.74 -16.49
C ALA A 1056 -37.56 2.32 -16.18
N ASN A 1057 -38.61 1.61 -16.60
CA ASN A 1057 -39.98 1.94 -16.24
C ASN A 1057 -40.40 1.03 -15.09
N VAL A 1058 -40.90 1.61 -14.01
CA VAL A 1058 -41.16 0.91 -12.75
C VAL A 1058 -42.54 1.30 -12.23
N ASP A 1059 -43.38 0.31 -11.96
CA ASP A 1059 -44.76 0.54 -11.50
C ASP A 1059 -44.82 0.61 -9.98
N PHE A 1060 -45.39 1.70 -9.46
CA PHE A 1060 -45.81 1.86 -8.08
C PHE A 1060 -47.24 1.34 -7.91
N ILE A 1061 -47.41 0.43 -6.95
CA ILE A 1061 -48.70 -0.15 -6.56
C ILE A 1061 -49.07 0.44 -5.19
N PRO A 1062 -50.17 1.22 -5.07
CA PRO A 1062 -50.56 1.87 -3.83
C PRO A 1062 -51.00 0.85 -2.77
N GLY A 1063 -50.56 1.08 -1.54
CA GLY A 1063 -50.99 0.38 -0.33
C GLY A 1063 -52.32 0.88 0.20
N GLY A 1064 -52.74 0.39 1.37
CA GLY A 1064 -54.04 0.74 1.99
C GLY A 1064 -54.02 2.00 2.87
N ILE A 1065 -52.93 2.77 2.86
CA ILE A 1065 -52.76 3.95 3.72
C ILE A 1065 -52.66 5.18 2.82
N GLN A 1066 -53.46 6.21 3.11
CA GLN A 1066 -53.47 7.48 2.40
C GLN A 1066 -52.34 8.40 2.89
N GLY A 1067 -51.82 9.24 2.01
CA GLY A 1067 -50.82 10.25 2.34
C GLY A 1067 -50.00 10.71 1.14
N GLU A 1068 -49.11 11.67 1.38
CA GLU A 1068 -48.10 12.09 0.40
C GLU A 1068 -46.84 11.23 0.57
N GLU A 1069 -46.31 10.73 -0.55
CA GLU A 1069 -45.10 9.91 -0.57
C GLU A 1069 -44.04 10.52 -1.50
N THR A 1070 -42.79 10.46 -1.06
CA THR A 1070 -41.61 10.73 -1.89
C THR A 1070 -40.76 9.47 -1.94
N PRO A 1071 -40.97 8.58 -2.93
CA PRO A 1071 -40.17 7.37 -3.06
C PRO A 1071 -38.69 7.72 -3.19
N LEU A 1072 -37.82 6.96 -2.53
CA LEU A 1072 -36.37 7.08 -2.72
C LEU A 1072 -35.91 6.00 -3.70
N PHE A 1073 -35.02 6.34 -4.60
CA PHE A 1073 -34.42 5.39 -5.53
C PHE A 1073 -32.90 5.55 -5.61
N TRP A 1074 -32.18 4.48 -5.92
CA TRP A 1074 -30.72 4.51 -6.07
C TRP A 1074 -30.23 3.43 -7.03
N LEU A 1075 -28.97 3.56 -7.46
CA LEU A 1075 -28.25 2.55 -8.24
C LEU A 1075 -27.32 1.75 -7.31
N ASP A 1076 -26.81 0.61 -7.77
CA ASP A 1076 -25.80 -0.16 -7.03
C ASP A 1076 -24.64 0.72 -6.53
N LEU A 1077 -24.44 0.75 -5.20
CA LEU A 1077 -23.43 1.57 -4.50
C LEU A 1077 -23.59 3.10 -4.65
N GLY A 1078 -24.69 3.57 -5.24
CA GLY A 1078 -25.03 4.99 -5.39
C GLY A 1078 -25.80 5.57 -4.20
N GLU A 1079 -25.92 6.89 -4.17
CA GLU A 1079 -26.70 7.59 -3.15
C GLU A 1079 -28.21 7.49 -3.40
N LYS A 1080 -28.99 7.58 -2.33
CA LYS A 1080 -30.46 7.61 -2.39
C LYS A 1080 -30.93 8.98 -2.88
N LEU A 1081 -31.68 8.98 -3.98
CA LEU A 1081 -32.26 10.16 -4.61
C LEU A 1081 -33.78 10.18 -4.44
N PRO A 1082 -34.40 11.34 -4.20
CA PRO A 1082 -35.85 11.46 -4.15
C PRO A 1082 -36.45 11.40 -5.56
N ALA A 1083 -37.50 10.60 -5.72
CA ALA A 1083 -38.37 10.61 -6.89
C ALA A 1083 -39.41 11.74 -6.78
N PRO A 1084 -40.07 12.11 -7.91
CA PRO A 1084 -41.23 13.01 -7.87
C PRO A 1084 -42.28 12.54 -6.84
N GLU A 1085 -42.76 13.49 -6.03
CA GLU A 1085 -43.83 13.31 -5.03
C GLU A 1085 -45.03 12.61 -5.66
N LEU A 1086 -45.71 11.72 -4.94
CA LEU A 1086 -46.93 11.02 -5.33
C LEU A 1086 -47.97 11.11 -4.20
N ALA A 1087 -49.20 11.51 -4.51
CA ALA A 1087 -50.30 11.57 -3.55
C ALA A 1087 -51.12 10.27 -3.60
N VAL A 1088 -51.12 9.50 -2.51
CA VAL A 1088 -52.00 8.33 -2.35
C VAL A 1088 -53.30 8.80 -1.68
N ILE A 1089 -54.37 8.90 -2.46
CA ILE A 1089 -55.65 9.52 -2.07
C ILE A 1089 -56.80 8.50 -2.02
N ALA A 1090 -57.95 8.91 -1.49
CA ALA A 1090 -59.20 8.17 -1.63
C ALA A 1090 -59.83 8.38 -3.01
N ASP A 1091 -60.63 7.40 -3.44
CA ASP A 1091 -61.44 7.50 -4.65
C ASP A 1091 -62.67 8.40 -4.43
N ALA A 1092 -62.52 9.67 -4.77
CA ALA A 1092 -63.55 10.67 -4.52
C ALA A 1092 -64.86 10.42 -5.28
N ASP A 1093 -64.79 9.72 -6.41
CA ASP A 1093 -65.95 9.40 -7.25
C ASP A 1093 -66.80 8.26 -6.65
N SER A 1094 -66.20 7.42 -5.79
CA SER A 1094 -66.89 6.30 -5.15
C SER A 1094 -67.22 6.50 -3.68
N TYR A 1095 -67.06 7.73 -3.16
CA TYR A 1095 -67.47 8.05 -1.80
C TYR A 1095 -68.92 7.67 -1.52
N ALA A 1096 -69.16 7.01 -0.41
CA ALA A 1096 -70.45 6.67 0.15
C ALA A 1096 -70.40 6.74 1.68
N PHE A 1097 -71.55 7.04 2.29
CA PHE A 1097 -71.68 7.00 3.74
C PHE A 1097 -72.22 5.63 4.16
N ARG A 1098 -71.49 4.94 5.04
CA ARG A 1098 -71.92 3.62 5.55
C ARG A 1098 -72.95 3.81 6.67
N THR A 1099 -74.13 3.23 6.52
CA THR A 1099 -75.21 3.32 7.52
C THR A 1099 -74.75 2.77 8.88
N GLU A 1100 -73.93 1.72 8.87
CA GLU A 1100 -73.35 1.06 10.05
C GLU A 1100 -72.39 1.95 10.86
N LEU A 1101 -71.82 2.97 10.23
CA LEU A 1101 -70.88 3.94 10.83
C LEU A 1101 -71.53 5.33 10.99
N SER A 1102 -72.87 5.42 10.91
CA SER A 1102 -73.63 6.65 11.10
C SER A 1102 -74.32 6.68 12.47
N SER A 1103 -74.59 7.87 12.98
CA SER A 1103 -75.31 8.08 14.24
C SER A 1103 -76.74 7.54 14.16
N GLU A 1104 -77.15 6.77 15.16
CA GLU A 1104 -78.56 6.42 15.33
C GLU A 1104 -79.38 7.68 15.66
N VAL A 1105 -80.59 7.74 15.10
CA VAL A 1105 -81.53 8.83 15.35
C VAL A 1105 -82.27 8.58 16.68
N PRO A 1106 -82.54 9.62 17.51
CA PRO A 1106 -83.32 9.47 18.73
C PRO A 1106 -84.71 8.84 18.47
N ALA A 1107 -85.01 7.72 19.14
CA ALA A 1107 -86.31 7.06 19.05
C ALA A 1107 -87.43 7.79 19.85
N TYR A 1108 -87.09 8.86 20.56
CA TYR A 1108 -88.01 9.70 21.32
C TYR A 1108 -88.23 11.04 20.64
N ASP A 1109 -89.38 11.66 20.88
CA ASP A 1109 -89.69 12.99 20.37
C ASP A 1109 -88.78 14.04 21.03
N VAL A 1110 -88.06 14.81 20.22
CA VAL A 1110 -87.05 15.77 20.66
C VAL A 1110 -87.73 17.09 21.05
N PRO A 1111 -87.48 17.66 22.25
CA PRO A 1111 -88.08 18.94 22.64
C PRO A 1111 -87.69 20.10 21.71
N ALA A 1112 -88.58 21.08 21.54
CA ALA A 1112 -88.34 22.26 20.69
C ALA A 1112 -87.02 22.97 21.05
N GLY A 1113 -86.17 23.21 20.04
CA GLY A 1113 -84.90 23.92 20.20
C GLY A 1113 -83.71 23.10 20.74
N PHE A 1114 -83.88 21.82 21.09
CA PHE A 1114 -82.75 20.93 21.40
C PHE A 1114 -82.03 20.51 20.12
N GLU A 1115 -80.70 20.47 20.18
CA GLU A 1115 -79.84 20.04 19.08
C GLU A 1115 -79.60 18.54 19.16
N VAL A 1116 -79.91 17.82 18.08
CA VAL A 1116 -79.52 16.42 17.88
C VAL A 1116 -78.26 16.39 17.04
N GLU A 1117 -77.26 15.66 17.52
CA GLU A 1117 -76.05 15.41 16.76
C GLU A 1117 -76.27 14.27 15.78
N LEU A 1118 -76.02 14.54 14.49
CA LEU A 1118 -75.93 13.53 13.45
C LEU A 1118 -74.51 13.47 12.93
N TYR A 1119 -73.98 12.26 12.77
CA TYR A 1119 -72.71 12.03 12.10
C TYR A 1119 -72.80 10.87 11.11
N ALA A 1120 -72.04 10.96 10.03
CA ALA A 1120 -71.85 9.85 9.10
C ALA A 1120 -70.39 9.82 8.66
N VAL A 1121 -69.79 8.63 8.64
CA VAL A 1121 -68.43 8.46 8.15
C VAL A 1121 -68.46 8.14 6.66
N MET A 1122 -67.67 8.90 5.90
CA MET A 1122 -67.52 8.75 4.46
C MET A 1122 -66.35 7.82 4.15
N GLU A 1123 -66.63 6.79 3.36
CA GLU A 1123 -65.63 5.86 2.84
C GLU A 1123 -65.81 5.70 1.33
N ASP A 1124 -64.73 5.41 0.62
CA ASP A 1124 -64.82 4.95 -0.77
C ASP A 1124 -65.08 3.42 -0.85
N ASN A 1125 -65.10 2.88 -2.07
CA ASN A 1125 -65.29 1.44 -2.29
C ASN A 1125 -64.11 0.58 -1.82
N TYR A 1126 -62.97 1.19 -1.47
CA TYR A 1126 -61.75 0.53 -0.98
C TYR A 1126 -61.55 0.72 0.53
N PHE A 1127 -62.58 1.20 1.23
CA PHE A 1127 -62.60 1.48 2.69
C PHE A 1127 -61.67 2.62 3.13
N ASN A 1128 -61.26 3.48 2.20
CA ASN A 1128 -60.45 4.64 2.54
C ASN A 1128 -61.33 5.78 3.04
N ARG A 1129 -60.87 6.52 4.06
CA ARG A 1129 -61.63 7.64 4.65
C ARG A 1129 -61.65 8.84 3.70
N GLY A 1130 -62.83 9.44 3.53
CA GLY A 1130 -62.94 10.70 2.79
C GLY A 1130 -62.56 11.89 3.67
N ILE A 1131 -61.27 12.11 3.90
CA ILE A 1131 -60.74 13.20 4.73
C ILE A 1131 -60.88 14.54 4.00
N ASP A 1132 -61.20 15.62 4.74
CA ASP A 1132 -61.33 17.01 4.26
C ASP A 1132 -62.18 17.17 2.98
N SER A 1133 -63.14 16.26 2.80
CA SER A 1133 -63.92 16.11 1.58
C SER A 1133 -65.26 16.84 1.72
N PRO A 1134 -65.71 17.56 0.68
CA PRO A 1134 -66.85 18.46 0.79
C PRO A 1134 -68.19 17.71 0.89
N VAL A 1135 -69.03 18.17 1.82
CA VAL A 1135 -70.33 17.57 2.13
C VAL A 1135 -71.40 18.64 2.26
N ASN A 1136 -72.61 18.33 1.79
CA ASN A 1136 -73.76 19.20 1.86
C ASN A 1136 -74.88 18.54 2.67
N TRP A 1137 -75.39 19.27 3.66
CA TRP A 1137 -76.48 18.81 4.50
C TRP A 1137 -77.78 19.49 4.11
N SER A 1138 -78.83 18.69 3.97
CA SER A 1138 -80.17 19.19 3.64
C SER A 1138 -81.22 18.49 4.50
N SER A 1139 -82.36 19.14 4.69
CA SER A 1139 -83.51 18.57 5.41
C SER A 1139 -84.74 18.64 4.53
N ARG A 1140 -85.55 17.59 4.57
CA ARG A 1140 -86.90 17.59 3.99
C ARG A 1140 -87.93 17.32 5.08
N VAL A 1141 -89.10 17.95 4.94
CA VAL A 1141 -90.21 17.73 5.85
C VAL A 1141 -90.83 16.36 5.54
N ALA A 1142 -91.05 15.53 6.55
CA ALA A 1142 -91.70 14.23 6.38
C ALA A 1142 -93.18 14.44 5.98
N ALA A 1143 -93.71 13.53 5.15
CA ALA A 1143 -95.08 13.64 4.63
C ALA A 1143 -96.10 13.78 5.77
N GLY A 1144 -96.87 14.88 5.76
CA GLY A 1144 -97.88 15.19 6.78
C GLY A 1144 -97.42 16.09 7.94
N SER A 1145 -96.20 16.61 7.91
CA SER A 1145 -95.66 17.57 8.89
C SER A 1145 -95.46 18.97 8.29
N SER A 1146 -95.38 20.01 9.12
CA SER A 1146 -95.00 21.38 8.73
C SER A 1146 -94.04 21.97 9.78
N GLY A 1147 -93.06 22.77 9.34
CA GLY A 1147 -92.05 23.38 10.21
C GLY A 1147 -90.75 23.68 9.47
N GLU A 1148 -89.86 24.43 10.13
CA GLU A 1148 -88.50 24.72 9.63
C GLU A 1148 -87.46 24.03 10.53
N ALA A 1149 -86.50 23.34 9.90
CA ALA A 1149 -85.36 22.75 10.58
C ALA A 1149 -84.11 23.59 10.31
N VAL A 1150 -83.31 23.79 11.35
CA VAL A 1150 -82.02 24.47 11.29
C VAL A 1150 -80.92 23.42 11.37
N ILE A 1151 -80.02 23.43 10.39
CA ILE A 1151 -78.85 22.56 10.33
C ILE A 1151 -77.61 23.40 10.55
N ARG A 1152 -76.81 23.04 11.55
CA ARG A 1152 -75.48 23.60 11.79
C ARG A 1152 -74.43 22.51 11.55
N ALA A 1153 -73.82 22.52 10.36
CA ALA A 1153 -72.89 21.48 9.92
C ALA A 1153 -71.58 22.08 9.39
N GLY A 1154 -70.52 21.27 9.40
CA GLY A 1154 -69.29 21.57 8.67
C GLY A 1154 -69.49 21.36 7.17
N ALA A 1155 -68.78 22.16 6.35
CA ALA A 1155 -68.81 22.05 4.88
C ALA A 1155 -67.91 20.92 4.34
N VAL A 1156 -67.05 20.36 5.19
CA VAL A 1156 -66.14 19.25 4.88
C VAL A 1156 -66.18 18.23 6.01
N THR A 1157 -65.81 16.98 5.70
CA THR A 1157 -65.51 15.94 6.70
C THR A 1157 -64.25 16.29 7.51
N ASN A 1158 -64.14 15.73 8.71
CA ASN A 1158 -62.95 15.90 9.56
C ASN A 1158 -61.83 14.89 9.22
N GLN A 1159 -60.75 14.90 10.01
CA GLN A 1159 -59.58 14.00 9.87
C GLN A 1159 -59.89 12.49 10.02
N GLU A 1160 -61.09 12.13 10.49
CA GLU A 1160 -61.57 10.74 10.58
C GLU A 1160 -62.52 10.38 9.43
N GLY A 1161 -62.70 11.28 8.44
CA GLY A 1161 -63.67 11.14 7.35
C GLY A 1161 -65.13 11.34 7.81
N LEU A 1162 -65.36 11.91 8.99
CA LEU A 1162 -66.67 12.06 9.61
C LEU A 1162 -67.30 13.41 9.25
N ALA A 1163 -68.50 13.37 8.67
CA ALA A 1163 -69.35 14.52 8.46
C ALA A 1163 -70.28 14.69 9.67
N ARG A 1164 -70.23 15.85 10.35
CA ARG A 1164 -71.02 16.13 11.55
C ARG A 1164 -71.97 17.30 11.34
N ALA A 1165 -73.21 17.13 11.78
CA ALA A 1165 -74.24 18.17 11.76
C ALA A 1165 -75.07 18.17 13.05
N PHE A 1166 -75.34 19.35 13.58
CA PHE A 1166 -76.31 19.54 14.65
C PHE A 1166 -77.62 20.02 14.06
N VAL A 1167 -78.68 19.28 14.29
CA VAL A 1167 -80.00 19.56 13.71
C VAL A 1167 -81.01 19.88 14.81
N SER A 1168 -81.79 20.92 14.62
CA SER A 1168 -82.81 21.37 15.57
C SER A 1168 -84.00 21.98 14.85
N SER A 1169 -85.16 22.07 15.52
CA SER A 1169 -86.31 22.82 15.02
C SER A 1169 -86.97 23.57 16.18
N SER A 1170 -87.19 24.88 16.00
CA SER A 1170 -87.88 25.74 16.97
C SER A 1170 -89.41 25.74 16.78
N THR A 1171 -89.88 25.38 15.58
CA THR A 1171 -91.30 25.35 15.21
C THR A 1171 -91.96 23.98 15.45
N GLY A 1172 -91.17 22.92 15.71
CA GLY A 1172 -91.62 21.53 15.73
C GLY A 1172 -91.80 20.94 14.33
N GLY A 1173 -91.98 19.62 14.26
CA GLY A 1173 -92.22 18.87 13.03
C GLY A 1173 -91.32 17.63 12.88
N SER A 1174 -91.70 16.71 11.98
CA SER A 1174 -90.89 15.55 11.61
C SER A 1174 -90.06 15.85 10.36
N PHE A 1175 -88.75 15.66 10.43
CA PHE A 1175 -87.81 15.92 9.33
C PHE A 1175 -86.96 14.69 9.02
N ILE A 1176 -86.59 14.54 7.76
CA ILE A 1176 -85.57 13.60 7.28
C ILE A 1176 -84.36 14.44 6.89
N PHE A 1177 -83.24 14.22 7.56
CA PHE A 1177 -81.97 14.87 7.26
C PHE A 1177 -81.18 14.01 6.29
N LYS A 1178 -80.51 14.66 5.35
CA LYS A 1178 -79.68 14.02 4.34
C LYS A 1178 -78.31 14.67 4.31
N VAL A 1179 -77.27 13.86 4.42
CA VAL A 1179 -75.90 14.27 4.07
C VAL A 1179 -75.60 13.80 2.64
N LEU A 1180 -75.01 14.68 1.83
CA LEU A 1180 -74.66 14.41 0.44
C LEU A 1180 -73.16 14.71 0.26
N SER A 1181 -72.42 13.77 -0.33
CA SER A 1181 -71.07 14.05 -0.84
C SER A 1181 -71.20 14.89 -2.11
N THR A 1182 -70.55 16.04 -2.17
CA THR A 1182 -70.55 16.85 -3.39
C THR A 1182 -69.67 16.27 -4.49
N SER A 1183 -68.74 15.37 -4.14
CA SER A 1183 -67.83 14.73 -5.11
C SER A 1183 -68.53 13.57 -5.84
N SER A 1184 -69.07 12.59 -5.12
CA SER A 1184 -69.71 11.41 -5.73
C SER A 1184 -71.23 11.57 -5.95
N SER A 1185 -71.85 12.66 -5.44
CA SER A 1185 -73.30 12.88 -5.43
C SER A 1185 -74.12 11.78 -4.73
N THR A 1186 -73.46 10.90 -3.97
CA THR A 1186 -74.13 9.94 -3.10
C THR A 1186 -74.50 10.62 -1.79
N GLY A 1187 -75.56 10.14 -1.14
CA GLY A 1187 -75.96 10.69 0.14
C GLY A 1187 -76.73 9.68 0.97
N LEU A 1188 -76.69 9.90 2.29
CA LEU A 1188 -77.37 9.09 3.27
C LEU A 1188 -78.53 9.88 3.85
N ASP A 1189 -79.73 9.31 3.75
CA ASP A 1189 -80.92 9.80 4.44
C ASP A 1189 -80.93 9.16 5.84
N PHE A 1190 -80.92 9.99 6.87
CA PHE A 1190 -81.13 9.55 8.25
C PHE A 1190 -82.61 9.23 8.48
N GLU A 1191 -82.89 8.37 9.45
CA GLU A 1191 -84.28 8.07 9.84
C GLU A 1191 -85.02 9.32 10.34
N ARG A 1192 -86.35 9.24 10.36
CA ARG A 1192 -87.23 10.38 10.68
C ARG A 1192 -87.02 10.85 12.12
N ILE A 1193 -86.65 12.12 12.30
CA ILE A 1193 -86.58 12.79 13.62
C ILE A 1193 -87.83 13.64 13.82
N THR A 1194 -88.51 13.50 14.96
CA THR A 1194 -89.66 14.33 15.32
C THR A 1194 -89.29 15.34 16.40
N PHE A 1195 -89.43 16.63 16.11
CA PHE A 1195 -89.29 17.71 17.09
C PHE A 1195 -90.67 18.16 17.57
N LEU A 1196 -90.83 18.31 18.88
CA LEU A 1196 -92.07 18.82 19.48
C LEU A 1196 -92.20 20.34 19.21
N PRO A 1197 -93.42 20.86 19.03
CA PRO A 1197 -93.63 22.30 18.89
C PRO A 1197 -93.31 23.04 20.19
N GLY A 1198 -92.69 24.21 20.10
CA GLY A 1198 -92.37 25.04 21.26
C GLY A 1198 -93.65 25.49 21.98
N LEU A 1199 -93.71 25.30 23.29
CA LEU A 1199 -94.75 25.90 24.13
C LEU A 1199 -94.65 27.44 24.01
N PRO A 1200 -95.78 28.16 23.80
CA PRO A 1200 -95.74 29.61 23.74
C PRO A 1200 -95.21 30.18 25.06
N ALA A 1201 -94.21 31.06 24.96
CA ALA A 1201 -93.70 31.81 26.11
C ALA A 1201 -94.86 32.61 26.75
N ALA A 1202 -95.04 32.45 28.07
CA ALA A 1202 -95.98 33.21 28.87
C ALA A 1202 -95.47 34.63 29.14
#